data_AF-A0AAW2X9C4-F1
#
_entry.id   AF-A0AAW2X9C4-F1
#
_cell.length_a   1.000
_cell.length_b   1.000
_cell.length_c   1.000
_cell.angle_alpha   90.00
_cell.angle_beta   90.00
_cell.angle_gamma   90.00
#
_symmetry.space_group_name_H-M   'P 1'
#
loop_
_entity.id
_entity.type
_entity.pdbx_description
1 polymer ?
#
loop_
_entity_poly.entity_id
_entity_poly.type
_entity_poly.pdbx_seq_one_letter_code
_entity_poly.pdbx_strand_id
1 'polypeptide(L)'
;MSFSGFIVFGISFFLISCFPVILAQQPYIRKATTVCDSRDNSTSVLGYTCNGLRRSCQAYLTFRAQPPYDSVATISTLLAANSSQLAQLNSVPESAVFDTNRVVLVPVTCSCSGEHYQVNASYVVQQGDTYLLIANNTFQGLSTCQTLQAENDALTRNLYAGTRITVPLRCACPTKNQSDDGISALFGVDTGRTLAANGLSETDSVIYPFTTLLVPLQDPPTSYQVTAPQPPPPPFTTLPPSVPPPSGGSSKTWIYVVVGVVGGIVLASVVGGILFCVFFRKQKQKAEPVVVSSQSFESIEKPLRKEADEDSYSQDFLESISSIAQSLKVYTFQELKAATQDFSPSCWIKGSVYRGTINGDFAAIKKMNGDVSKEINLLNKINHFNLIRLSGVSFNEGNWYLVYEYASNGPLSEWIHEKRDQTIMDWNKRLQIALDVASGLNYLHSSNVLLDQDFRAKIANFGLARSVEGQEGQFALTRHIVGTKGYMAPEYLENGIVSPMLDVYAFGVLMLEILTGKEVSLLYEDMASNACTFRNLTLLLIICLPLSTSIDFNYPAVFNFGDSNSDTGGLVAGLGEALDPPNGQIYFQKPSGRFCDGRVIIDFLMDAMDLPFLNPYLDSIAAPSFRRGCNFAAAGSTILPATASSVSPFSFGIQVAQFFRFKAKVEDILAKTRKYDKYIPAQDYFQKALYMFDIGQNDLAGAFYSKTLDQILASIPTILLEFEHGIESLYDQGARNFWIHNTGPLGCLPQNIAKFGTDPSKLDELGCVSSHNQASRLLNLQLRALCKKLQGQYPDANVTHVDIFTIKSNLIANYSRYGFEQPLIACCGYGGPPLNYDSRITCGQTKVLNGSSVTVKGCNDSTEYVNWDGIHYTEAANQYVASQVLTGKYSDPPFADKMPFLSKAKILKRLIILSSF
;
A
#
# COMPACT_ATOMS: atom_id res chain seq x y z
N MET A 1 54.58 46.98 -27.13
CA MET A 1 53.98 46.27 -28.29
C MET A 1 53.32 45.02 -27.72
N SER A 2 52.08 44.66 -28.00
CA SER A 2 51.05 45.23 -28.88
C SER A 2 49.71 44.61 -28.47
N PHE A 3 48.66 45.44 -28.50
CA PHE A 3 47.29 45.11 -28.88
C PHE A 3 46.79 43.68 -28.68
N SER A 4 45.85 43.51 -27.75
CA SER A 4 44.43 43.30 -28.10
C SER A 4 43.62 43.02 -26.83
N GLY A 5 43.46 44.05 -26.00
CA GLY A 5 42.52 44.05 -24.89
C GLY A 5 41.19 44.63 -25.36
N PHE A 6 40.41 43.87 -26.12
CA PHE A 6 38.98 44.03 -26.40
C PHE A 6 38.56 42.72 -27.08
N ILE A 7 37.43 42.11 -26.70
CA ILE A 7 36.96 40.74 -27.08
C ILE A 7 37.40 39.62 -26.12
N VAL A 8 37.08 39.73 -24.84
CA VAL A 8 36.79 38.53 -23.99
C VAL A 8 35.59 38.77 -23.05
N PHE A 9 35.19 40.03 -22.83
CA PHE A 9 34.05 40.39 -21.99
C PHE A 9 32.64 40.26 -22.64
N GLY A 10 32.51 39.53 -23.76
CA GLY A 10 31.28 39.46 -24.55
C GLY A 10 30.68 38.08 -24.80
N ILE A 11 31.24 36.99 -24.25
CA ILE A 11 30.78 35.62 -24.59
C ILE A 11 30.28 34.81 -23.38
N SER A 12 30.34 35.35 -22.16
CA SER A 12 29.79 34.67 -20.96
C SER A 12 28.34 35.04 -20.62
N PHE A 13 27.61 35.72 -21.51
CA PHE A 13 26.19 36.06 -21.32
C PHE A 13 25.23 35.31 -22.27
N PHE A 14 25.72 34.30 -23.01
CA PHE A 14 24.91 33.54 -23.97
C PHE A 14 24.88 32.02 -23.73
N LEU A 15 25.15 31.57 -22.50
CA LEU A 15 24.95 30.18 -22.06
C LEU A 15 24.20 30.09 -20.71
N ILE A 16 23.29 31.03 -20.44
CA ILE A 16 22.26 30.96 -19.38
C ILE A 16 20.86 31.00 -20.02
N SER A 17 20.68 30.37 -21.18
CA SER A 17 19.38 30.33 -21.85
C SER A 17 19.15 29.06 -22.65
N CYS A 18 19.45 27.88 -22.09
CA CYS A 18 18.98 26.59 -22.64
C CYS A 18 19.08 25.47 -21.59
N PHE A 19 18.45 25.65 -20.42
CA PHE A 19 17.81 24.49 -19.80
C PHE A 19 16.39 24.49 -20.35
N PRO A 20 15.94 23.46 -21.07
CA PRO A 20 14.54 23.38 -21.45
C PRO A 20 13.76 23.26 -20.14
N VAL A 21 13.07 24.34 -19.77
CA VAL A 21 11.87 24.24 -18.95
C VAL A 21 11.06 23.11 -19.57
N ILE A 22 10.73 22.07 -18.79
CA ILE A 22 9.84 21.02 -19.25
C ILE A 22 8.48 21.70 -19.47
N LEU A 23 8.27 22.22 -20.68
CA LEU A 23 6.98 22.66 -21.14
C LEU A 23 6.17 21.38 -21.32
N ALA A 24 5.17 21.21 -20.47
CA ALA A 24 4.15 20.19 -20.65
C ALA A 24 3.69 20.16 -22.12
N GLN A 25 3.36 18.97 -22.63
CA GLN A 25 2.84 18.88 -24.00
C GLN A 25 1.59 19.75 -24.13
N GLN A 26 0.67 19.68 -23.17
CA GLN A 26 -0.46 20.61 -23.05
C GLN A 26 -0.77 20.84 -21.56
N PRO A 27 -1.07 22.06 -21.12
CA PRO A 27 -1.48 22.29 -19.74
C PRO A 27 -2.87 21.70 -19.48
N TYR A 28 -3.06 21.05 -18.33
CA TYR A 28 -4.34 20.52 -17.88
C TYR A 28 -5.29 21.64 -17.42
N ILE A 29 -6.47 21.70 -18.02
CA ILE A 29 -7.34 22.90 -18.05
C ILE A 29 -8.29 22.98 -16.83
N ARG A 30 -8.34 21.94 -15.98
CA ARG A 30 -9.13 21.89 -14.74
C ARG A 30 -10.58 22.36 -14.96
N LYS A 31 -11.09 23.29 -14.14
CA LYS A 31 -12.46 23.82 -14.21
C LYS A 31 -12.71 24.82 -15.35
N ALA A 32 -11.69 25.24 -16.11
CA ALA A 32 -11.90 26.27 -17.13
C ALA A 32 -12.80 25.79 -18.30
N THR A 33 -13.01 24.48 -18.47
CA THR A 33 -13.95 23.91 -19.45
C THR A 33 -15.41 23.95 -19.02
N THR A 34 -15.72 24.30 -17.75
CA THR A 34 -17.10 24.22 -17.22
C THR A 34 -17.90 25.53 -17.33
N VAL A 35 -17.33 26.60 -17.90
CA VAL A 35 -17.98 27.92 -18.02
C VAL A 35 -17.86 28.46 -19.45
N CYS A 36 -18.95 28.39 -20.23
CA CYS A 36 -18.94 28.80 -21.64
C CYS A 36 -18.77 30.32 -21.84
N ASP A 37 -19.13 31.14 -20.85
CA ASP A 37 -19.02 32.61 -20.94
C ASP A 37 -17.64 33.16 -20.60
N SER A 38 -16.67 32.30 -20.26
CA SER A 38 -15.30 32.71 -20.01
C SER A 38 -14.64 33.21 -21.30
N ARG A 39 -14.27 34.49 -21.36
CA ARG A 39 -13.54 35.11 -22.47
C ARG A 39 -12.02 34.91 -22.40
N ASP A 40 -11.57 33.99 -21.55
CA ASP A 40 -10.15 33.77 -21.34
C ASP A 40 -9.57 32.89 -22.46
N ASN A 41 -9.02 33.55 -23.50
CA ASN A 41 -8.29 32.91 -24.59
C ASN A 41 -6.86 32.50 -24.21
N SER A 42 -6.41 32.74 -22.96
CA SER A 42 -5.02 32.47 -22.53
C SER A 42 -4.79 31.02 -22.09
N THR A 43 -5.86 30.21 -22.00
CA THR A 43 -5.81 28.80 -21.60
C THR A 43 -6.14 27.88 -22.78
N SER A 44 -5.65 26.64 -22.79
CA SER A 44 -5.86 25.65 -23.87
C SER A 44 -7.32 25.17 -24.04
N VAL A 45 -8.30 25.96 -23.59
CA VAL A 45 -9.75 25.68 -23.64
C VAL A 45 -10.25 25.53 -25.08
N LEU A 46 -9.68 26.25 -26.04
CA LEU A 46 -10.06 26.17 -27.46
C LEU A 46 -9.55 24.91 -28.18
N GLY A 47 -8.52 24.25 -27.66
CA GLY A 47 -7.95 23.06 -28.26
C GLY A 47 -6.52 22.81 -27.80
N TYR A 48 -5.95 21.66 -28.16
CA TYR A 48 -4.54 21.37 -27.92
C TYR A 48 -3.70 22.01 -29.02
N THR A 49 -2.67 22.77 -28.66
CA THR A 49 -1.83 23.48 -29.64
C THR A 49 -1.02 22.52 -30.51
N CYS A 50 -0.81 22.91 -31.77
CA CYS A 50 -0.03 22.15 -32.75
C CYS A 50 1.48 22.16 -32.49
N ASN A 51 1.92 21.53 -31.40
CA ASN A 51 3.31 21.52 -30.93
C ASN A 51 4.04 20.15 -31.03
N GLY A 52 3.37 19.13 -31.59
CA GLY A 52 3.96 17.82 -31.81
C GLY A 52 4.91 17.80 -33.02
N LEU A 53 5.76 16.77 -33.09
CA LEU A 53 6.76 16.62 -34.16
C LEU A 53 6.11 16.49 -35.54
N ARG A 54 4.93 15.87 -35.60
CA ARG A 54 4.12 15.72 -36.81
C ARG A 54 2.85 16.54 -36.69
N ARG A 55 2.40 17.11 -37.82
CA ARG A 55 1.10 17.80 -37.92
C ARG A 55 -0.10 16.85 -38.01
N SER A 56 0.13 15.56 -38.15
CA SER A 56 -0.90 14.52 -38.07
C SER A 56 -0.32 13.20 -37.57
N CYS A 57 -1.15 12.42 -36.86
CA CYS A 57 -0.81 11.13 -36.28
C CYS A 57 -2.08 10.30 -36.02
N GLN A 58 -1.90 8.99 -35.82
CA GLN A 58 -2.95 8.14 -35.28
C GLN A 58 -3.12 8.43 -33.78
N ALA A 59 -4.35 8.70 -33.36
CA ALA A 59 -4.72 8.86 -31.96
C ALA A 59 -5.90 7.95 -31.62
N TYR A 60 -6.19 7.82 -30.32
CA TYR A 60 -7.26 6.98 -29.81
C TYR A 60 -8.05 7.78 -28.77
N LEU A 61 -9.36 7.86 -28.94
CA LEU A 61 -10.27 8.47 -27.98
C LEU A 61 -10.93 7.36 -27.14
N THR A 62 -11.31 7.69 -25.91
CA THR A 62 -12.16 6.81 -25.09
C THR A 62 -13.57 7.40 -25.05
N PHE A 63 -14.58 6.57 -25.28
CA PHE A 63 -15.98 6.98 -25.30
C PHE A 63 -16.83 5.97 -24.55
N ARG A 64 -17.75 6.41 -23.69
CA ARG A 64 -18.69 5.53 -22.98
C ARG A 64 -19.96 5.36 -23.81
N ALA A 65 -20.22 4.15 -24.29
CA ALA A 65 -21.40 3.83 -25.09
C ALA A 65 -22.69 4.15 -24.29
N GLN A 66 -23.57 5.00 -24.81
CA GLN A 66 -24.88 5.28 -24.21
C GLN A 66 -25.90 5.51 -25.32
N PRO A 67 -27.14 4.98 -25.24
CA PRO A 67 -28.16 5.25 -26.26
C PRO A 67 -28.35 6.78 -26.44
N PRO A 68 -28.41 7.30 -27.69
CA PRO A 68 -28.45 6.59 -28.96
C PRO A 68 -27.08 6.26 -29.58
N TYR A 69 -25.97 6.54 -28.89
CA TYR A 69 -24.59 6.32 -29.31
C TYR A 69 -23.97 5.10 -28.63
N ASP A 70 -24.56 3.93 -28.84
CA ASP A 70 -24.19 2.66 -28.19
C ASP A 70 -23.76 1.58 -29.18
N SER A 71 -23.85 1.79 -30.49
CA SER A 71 -23.35 0.86 -31.50
C SER A 71 -22.05 1.33 -32.17
N VAL A 72 -21.31 0.39 -32.78
CA VAL A 72 -20.16 0.71 -33.64
C VAL A 72 -20.53 1.76 -34.69
N ALA A 73 -21.68 1.61 -35.34
CA ALA A 73 -22.16 2.52 -36.38
C ALA A 73 -22.45 3.93 -35.84
N THR A 74 -23.18 4.02 -34.72
CA THR A 74 -23.57 5.30 -34.12
C THR A 74 -22.37 6.04 -33.50
N ILE A 75 -21.43 5.32 -32.88
CA ILE A 75 -20.22 5.90 -32.28
C ILE A 75 -19.24 6.36 -33.36
N SER A 76 -19.00 5.55 -34.40
CA SER A 76 -18.13 5.93 -35.52
C SER A 76 -18.67 7.15 -36.28
N THR A 77 -19.99 7.23 -36.47
CA THR A 77 -20.65 8.41 -37.06
C THR A 77 -20.51 9.64 -36.18
N LEU A 78 -20.75 9.51 -34.86
CA LEU A 78 -20.67 10.64 -33.93
C LEU A 78 -19.24 11.21 -33.86
N LEU A 79 -18.22 10.34 -33.81
CA LEU A 79 -16.84 10.75 -33.55
C LEU A 79 -15.98 10.86 -34.81
N ALA A 80 -16.60 10.79 -36.00
CA ALA A 80 -15.92 10.80 -37.30
C ALA A 80 -14.78 9.76 -37.41
N ALA A 81 -15.03 8.55 -36.91
CA ALA A 81 -14.09 7.43 -36.92
C ALA A 81 -14.46 6.37 -37.97
N ASN A 82 -13.52 5.49 -38.29
CA ASN A 82 -13.77 4.37 -39.20
C ASN A 82 -14.43 3.20 -38.45
N SER A 83 -15.60 2.73 -38.90
CA SER A 83 -16.37 1.65 -38.24
C SER A 83 -15.59 0.34 -38.15
N SER A 84 -14.89 -0.03 -39.21
CA SER A 84 -14.12 -1.28 -39.30
C SER A 84 -12.93 -1.27 -38.35
N GLN A 85 -12.18 -0.17 -38.30
CA GLN A 85 -11.06 -0.03 -37.37
C GLN A 85 -11.53 0.02 -35.91
N LEU A 86 -12.65 0.70 -35.63
CA LEU A 86 -13.26 0.73 -34.30
C LEU A 86 -13.67 -0.68 -33.87
N ALA A 87 -14.37 -1.42 -34.73
CA ALA A 87 -14.81 -2.78 -34.48
C ALA A 87 -13.62 -3.72 -34.21
N GLN A 88 -12.60 -3.69 -35.07
CA GLN A 88 -11.39 -4.49 -34.94
C GLN A 88 -10.64 -4.18 -33.63
N LEU A 89 -10.45 -2.90 -33.30
CA LEU A 89 -9.73 -2.46 -32.10
C LEU A 89 -10.42 -2.92 -30.80
N ASN A 90 -11.76 -2.94 -30.80
CA ASN A 90 -12.55 -3.39 -29.65
C ASN A 90 -12.88 -4.90 -29.70
N SER A 91 -12.37 -5.63 -30.69
CA SER A 91 -12.60 -7.06 -30.88
C SER A 91 -14.10 -7.43 -30.99
N VAL A 92 -14.87 -6.62 -31.71
CA VAL A 92 -16.32 -6.81 -31.94
C VAL A 92 -16.64 -6.74 -33.44
N PRO A 93 -17.79 -7.30 -33.90
CA PRO A 93 -18.25 -7.11 -35.28
C PRO A 93 -18.72 -5.67 -35.55
N GLU A 94 -18.74 -5.23 -36.82
CA GLU A 94 -19.17 -3.87 -37.20
C GLU A 94 -20.66 -3.58 -36.89
N SER A 95 -21.47 -4.63 -36.71
CA SER A 95 -22.88 -4.52 -36.29
C SER A 95 -23.07 -4.53 -34.77
N ALA A 96 -21.99 -4.54 -33.98
CA ALA A 96 -22.08 -4.67 -32.54
C ALA A 96 -22.75 -3.44 -31.89
N VAL A 97 -23.62 -3.74 -30.93
CA VAL A 97 -24.13 -2.79 -29.95
C VAL A 97 -23.41 -3.08 -28.63
N PHE A 98 -22.83 -2.05 -28.05
CA PHE A 98 -22.13 -2.08 -26.78
C PHE A 98 -23.12 -1.86 -25.63
N ASP A 99 -22.88 -2.51 -24.51
CA ASP A 99 -23.68 -2.28 -23.31
C ASP A 99 -23.50 -0.83 -22.80
N THR A 100 -24.55 -0.24 -22.21
CA THR A 100 -24.51 1.15 -21.70
C THR A 100 -23.35 1.41 -20.72
N ASN A 101 -22.64 2.53 -20.80
CA ASN A 101 -21.42 2.85 -20.05
C ASN A 101 -20.19 1.97 -20.36
N ARG A 102 -20.26 1.02 -21.30
CA ARG A 102 -19.06 0.31 -21.78
C ARG A 102 -18.12 1.33 -22.42
N VAL A 103 -16.86 1.34 -21.97
CA VAL A 103 -15.84 2.21 -22.56
C VAL A 103 -15.36 1.58 -23.87
N VAL A 104 -15.36 2.37 -24.94
CA VAL A 104 -15.03 2.00 -26.31
C VAL A 104 -13.79 2.78 -26.74
N LEU A 105 -12.82 2.09 -27.31
CA LEU A 105 -11.62 2.70 -27.91
C LEU A 105 -11.93 3.12 -29.35
N VAL A 106 -11.74 4.40 -29.67
CA VAL A 106 -12.12 4.96 -30.97
C VAL A 106 -10.87 5.46 -31.69
N PRO A 107 -10.40 4.77 -32.76
CA PRO A 107 -9.24 5.21 -33.51
C PRO A 107 -9.61 6.42 -34.38
N VAL A 108 -8.81 7.49 -34.30
CA VAL A 108 -9.01 8.72 -35.06
C VAL A 108 -7.69 9.24 -35.65
N THR A 109 -7.77 9.86 -36.82
CA THR A 109 -6.63 10.55 -37.44
C THR A 109 -6.57 11.97 -36.90
N CYS A 110 -5.72 12.20 -35.90
CA CYS A 110 -5.53 13.54 -35.34
C CYS A 110 -4.74 14.41 -36.32
N SER A 111 -5.17 15.66 -36.54
CA SER A 111 -4.47 16.58 -37.45
C SER A 111 -4.61 18.04 -37.01
N CYS A 112 -3.64 18.86 -37.41
CA CYS A 112 -3.70 20.30 -37.18
C CYS A 112 -4.72 20.99 -38.09
N SER A 113 -5.71 21.65 -37.48
CA SER A 113 -6.60 22.60 -38.14
C SER A 113 -6.38 23.98 -37.51
N GLY A 114 -5.83 24.92 -38.28
CA GLY A 114 -5.33 26.19 -37.73
C GLY A 114 -4.19 25.97 -36.73
N GLU A 115 -4.36 26.47 -35.51
CA GLU A 115 -3.36 26.35 -34.42
C GLU A 115 -3.57 25.12 -33.52
N HIS A 116 -4.65 24.35 -33.73
CA HIS A 116 -5.07 23.28 -32.82
C HIS A 116 -5.10 21.91 -33.48
N TYR A 117 -4.67 20.89 -32.73
CA TYR A 117 -4.88 19.49 -33.08
C TYR A 117 -6.34 19.11 -32.82
N GLN A 118 -7.01 18.62 -33.85
CA GLN A 118 -8.40 18.20 -33.75
C GLN A 118 -8.80 17.13 -34.77
N VAL A 119 -9.97 16.55 -34.52
CA VAL A 119 -10.74 15.75 -35.48
C VAL A 119 -12.10 16.43 -35.63
N ASN A 120 -12.48 16.78 -36.86
CA ASN A 120 -13.75 17.48 -37.09
C ASN A 120 -14.89 16.48 -37.23
N ALA A 121 -15.70 16.34 -36.19
CA ALA A 121 -16.97 15.65 -36.24
C ALA A 121 -18.11 16.59 -36.65
N SER A 122 -19.26 16.04 -37.03
CA SER A 122 -20.47 16.83 -37.33
C SER A 122 -21.63 16.34 -36.47
N TYR A 123 -22.42 17.26 -35.93
CA TYR A 123 -23.55 16.95 -35.08
C TYR A 123 -24.80 17.72 -35.53
N VAL A 124 -25.96 17.06 -35.49
CA VAL A 124 -27.25 17.71 -35.79
C VAL A 124 -27.93 18.03 -34.47
N VAL A 125 -28.09 19.33 -34.22
CA VAL A 125 -28.67 19.88 -32.99
C VAL A 125 -30.07 19.31 -32.76
N GLN A 126 -30.31 18.82 -31.55
CA GLN A 126 -31.61 18.34 -31.09
C GLN A 126 -32.34 19.42 -30.28
N GLN A 127 -33.63 19.22 -30.06
CA GLN A 127 -34.42 20.14 -29.24
C GLN A 127 -33.92 20.12 -27.79
N GLY A 128 -33.58 21.30 -27.25
CA GLY A 128 -33.06 21.45 -25.89
C GLY A 128 -31.53 21.41 -25.78
N ASP A 129 -30.82 21.18 -26.88
CA ASP A 129 -29.36 21.21 -26.88
C ASP A 129 -28.81 22.61 -26.58
N THR A 130 -27.77 22.64 -25.76
CA THR A 130 -26.90 23.80 -25.57
C THR A 130 -25.47 23.40 -25.90
N TYR A 131 -24.58 24.35 -26.22
CA TYR A 131 -23.16 24.03 -26.48
C TYR A 131 -22.51 23.29 -25.30
N LEU A 132 -22.92 23.61 -24.06
CA LEU A 132 -22.45 22.93 -22.85
C LEU A 132 -22.91 21.47 -22.80
N LEU A 133 -24.19 21.20 -23.06
CA LEU A 133 -24.75 19.85 -23.06
C LEU A 133 -24.18 18.99 -24.20
N ILE A 134 -23.96 19.59 -25.37
CA ILE A 134 -23.33 18.90 -26.50
C ILE A 134 -21.88 18.52 -26.11
N ALA A 135 -21.08 19.47 -25.63
CA ALA A 135 -19.69 19.23 -25.26
C ALA A 135 -19.53 18.20 -24.13
N ASN A 136 -20.29 18.37 -23.03
CA ASN A 136 -20.11 17.56 -21.83
C ASN A 136 -20.86 16.23 -21.88
N ASN A 137 -22.10 16.21 -22.36
CA ASN A 137 -22.94 15.01 -22.26
C ASN A 137 -22.86 14.18 -23.55
N THR A 138 -23.03 14.83 -24.71
CA THR A 138 -23.04 14.12 -26.00
C THR A 138 -21.64 13.67 -26.40
N PHE A 139 -20.65 14.57 -26.33
CA PHE A 139 -19.26 14.30 -26.66
C PHE A 139 -18.38 14.00 -25.44
N GLN A 140 -18.94 13.90 -24.24
CA GLN A 140 -18.27 13.39 -23.03
C GLN A 140 -16.98 14.15 -22.65
N GLY A 141 -16.93 15.45 -22.94
CA GLY A 141 -15.76 16.29 -22.69
C GLY A 141 -14.65 16.18 -23.75
N LEU A 142 -14.86 15.42 -24.83
CA LEU A 142 -13.93 15.35 -25.97
C LEU A 142 -13.87 16.67 -26.76
N SER A 143 -14.79 17.60 -26.50
CA SER A 143 -14.77 18.98 -26.98
C SER A 143 -15.18 19.93 -25.85
N THR A 144 -15.04 21.25 -26.04
CA THR A 144 -15.46 22.27 -25.07
C THR A 144 -16.51 23.17 -25.70
N CYS A 145 -17.41 23.74 -24.88
CA CYS A 145 -18.45 24.61 -25.42
C CYS A 145 -17.88 25.89 -26.05
N GLN A 146 -16.74 26.38 -25.57
CA GLN A 146 -16.03 27.53 -26.16
C GLN A 146 -15.51 27.20 -27.55
N THR A 147 -14.93 26.01 -27.76
CA THR A 147 -14.51 25.55 -29.09
C THR A 147 -15.70 25.43 -30.03
N LEU A 148 -16.83 24.89 -29.55
CA LEU A 148 -18.04 24.79 -30.36
C LEU A 148 -18.60 26.17 -30.74
N GLN A 149 -18.58 27.14 -29.82
CA GLN A 149 -19.00 28.51 -30.09
C GLN A 149 -18.07 29.19 -31.10
N ALA A 150 -16.75 29.04 -30.94
CA ALA A 150 -15.76 29.66 -31.80
C ALA A 150 -15.79 29.11 -33.24
N GLU A 151 -15.94 27.78 -33.41
CA GLU A 151 -15.94 27.14 -34.73
C GLU A 151 -17.20 27.42 -35.54
N ASN A 152 -18.31 27.80 -34.89
CA ASN A 152 -19.63 27.93 -35.52
C ASN A 152 -20.19 29.38 -35.51
N ASP A 153 -19.37 30.43 -35.28
CA ASP A 153 -19.87 31.79 -35.02
C ASP A 153 -20.36 32.58 -36.27
N ALA A 154 -21.35 33.47 -36.01
CA ALA A 154 -22.17 34.35 -36.88
C ALA A 154 -23.62 33.91 -37.22
N LEU A 155 -24.08 32.69 -36.92
CA LEU A 155 -25.48 32.29 -37.17
C LEU A 155 -26.28 31.80 -35.95
N THR A 156 -25.65 31.46 -34.82
CA THR A 156 -26.35 30.76 -33.73
C THR A 156 -25.77 31.06 -32.35
N ARG A 157 -26.04 32.26 -31.80
CA ARG A 157 -26.05 32.42 -30.32
C ARG A 157 -27.09 31.49 -29.68
N ASN A 158 -28.12 31.14 -30.44
CA ASN A 158 -29.11 30.12 -30.10
C ASN A 158 -28.94 28.92 -31.02
N LEU A 159 -28.78 27.73 -30.44
CA LEU A 159 -28.81 26.47 -31.18
C LEU A 159 -30.28 26.15 -31.52
N TYR A 160 -30.55 25.90 -32.82
CA TYR A 160 -31.88 25.50 -33.28
C TYR A 160 -31.86 24.03 -33.70
N ALA A 161 -32.87 23.28 -33.28
CA ALA A 161 -33.03 21.87 -33.64
C ALA A 161 -33.01 21.70 -35.17
N GLY A 162 -32.27 20.71 -35.65
CA GLY A 162 -32.06 20.43 -37.07
C GLY A 162 -30.83 21.12 -37.69
N THR A 163 -30.23 22.11 -37.02
CA THR A 163 -28.99 22.75 -37.49
C THR A 163 -27.82 21.76 -37.41
N ARG A 164 -27.02 21.64 -38.48
CA ARG A 164 -25.76 20.87 -38.44
C ARG A 164 -24.62 21.77 -38.01
N ILE A 165 -23.90 21.38 -36.96
CA ILE A 165 -22.73 22.10 -36.43
C ILE A 165 -21.46 21.25 -36.58
N THR A 166 -20.31 21.91 -36.64
CA THR A 166 -18.99 21.27 -36.58
C THR A 166 -18.56 21.12 -35.13
N VAL A 167 -18.04 19.95 -34.77
CA VAL A 167 -17.58 19.59 -33.43
C VAL A 167 -16.10 19.20 -33.49
N PRO A 168 -15.18 20.12 -33.14
CA PRO A 168 -13.76 19.79 -33.05
C PRO A 168 -13.47 18.92 -31.82
N LEU A 169 -13.05 17.68 -32.04
CA LEU A 169 -12.65 16.74 -30.98
C LEU A 169 -11.17 16.92 -30.66
N ARG A 170 -10.83 17.00 -29.38
CA ARG A 170 -9.48 17.24 -28.88
C ARG A 170 -8.63 15.97 -29.00
N CYS A 171 -7.49 16.10 -29.65
CA CYS A 171 -6.46 15.07 -29.78
C CYS A 171 -5.08 15.76 -29.85
N ALA A 172 -3.97 15.03 -29.72
CA ALA A 172 -2.65 15.63 -29.89
C ALA A 172 -1.64 14.61 -30.43
N CYS A 173 -0.63 15.10 -31.16
CA CYS A 173 0.47 14.27 -31.64
C CYS A 173 1.71 14.34 -30.73
N PRO A 174 2.50 13.25 -30.64
CA PRO A 174 3.69 13.21 -29.79
C PRO A 174 4.70 14.32 -30.11
N THR A 175 5.32 14.87 -29.07
CA THR A 175 6.43 15.82 -29.15
C THR A 175 7.77 15.10 -29.37
N LYS A 176 8.82 15.87 -29.68
CA LYS A 176 10.18 15.31 -29.86
C LYS A 176 10.68 14.56 -28.61
N ASN A 177 10.52 15.12 -27.42
CA ASN A 177 10.92 14.47 -26.17
C ASN A 177 10.17 13.14 -25.94
N GLN A 178 8.90 13.06 -26.34
CA GLN A 178 8.11 11.83 -26.24
C GLN A 178 8.50 10.78 -27.28
N SER A 179 9.23 11.17 -28.34
CA SER A 179 9.65 10.31 -29.45
C SER A 179 11.11 9.84 -29.33
N ASP A 180 11.96 10.60 -28.65
CA ASP A 180 13.42 10.36 -28.55
C ASP A 180 13.83 9.47 -27.36
N ASP A 181 12.99 9.34 -26.33
CA ASP A 181 13.23 8.42 -25.20
C ASP A 181 12.96 6.97 -25.58
N GLY A 182 14.03 6.29 -26.01
CA GLY A 182 14.07 4.88 -26.40
C GLY A 182 13.54 3.89 -25.36
N ILE A 183 13.32 2.66 -25.85
CA ILE A 183 12.60 1.54 -25.23
C ILE A 183 13.03 1.29 -23.77
N SER A 184 12.17 1.65 -22.83
CA SER A 184 12.21 1.17 -21.44
C SER A 184 10.81 1.22 -20.83
N ALA A 185 10.01 0.17 -21.08
CA ALA A 185 9.07 -0.45 -20.13
C ALA A 185 8.15 -1.42 -20.87
N LEU A 186 8.12 -2.65 -20.39
CA LEU A 186 7.17 -3.68 -20.79
C LEU A 186 5.81 -3.36 -20.12
N PHE A 187 4.83 -2.93 -20.93
CA PHE A 187 3.38 -2.79 -20.68
C PHE A 187 2.84 -1.66 -19.77
N GLY A 188 1.94 -0.84 -20.37
CA GLY A 188 0.77 -0.21 -19.73
C GLY A 188 0.98 1.17 -19.11
N VAL A 189 0.43 2.21 -19.77
CA VAL A 189 0.30 3.63 -19.35
C VAL A 189 1.28 4.08 -18.24
N ASP A 190 2.39 4.71 -18.64
CA ASP A 190 3.34 5.33 -17.72
C ASP A 190 2.70 6.57 -17.07
N THR A 191 2.42 6.48 -15.76
CA THR A 191 1.83 7.55 -14.96
C THR A 191 2.69 8.81 -14.97
N GLY A 192 4.02 8.68 -14.89
CA GLY A 192 4.94 9.82 -14.91
C GLY A 192 4.90 10.55 -16.25
N ARG A 193 4.91 9.82 -17.37
CA ARG A 193 4.78 10.39 -18.72
C ARG A 193 3.41 11.01 -18.95
N THR A 194 2.36 10.42 -18.39
CA THR A 194 0.99 10.96 -18.46
C THR A 194 0.90 12.28 -17.69
N LEU A 195 1.48 12.36 -16.49
CA LEU A 195 1.54 13.60 -15.71
C LEU A 195 2.33 14.68 -16.45
N ALA A 196 3.51 14.34 -16.97
CA ALA A 196 4.35 15.27 -17.74
C ALA A 196 3.68 15.78 -19.02
N ALA A 197 2.96 14.92 -19.77
CA ALA A 197 2.23 15.32 -20.98
C ALA A 197 1.12 16.34 -20.69
N ASN A 198 0.51 16.27 -19.50
CA ASN A 198 -0.59 17.15 -19.10
C ASN A 198 -0.16 18.33 -18.21
N GLY A 199 1.14 18.47 -17.92
CA GLY A 199 1.64 19.50 -16.99
C GLY A 199 1.12 19.34 -15.57
N LEU A 200 0.86 18.09 -15.20
CA LEU A 200 0.43 17.68 -13.88
C LEU A 200 1.63 17.19 -13.07
N SER A 201 1.51 17.32 -11.76
CA SER A 201 2.45 16.81 -10.77
C SER A 201 1.82 15.66 -9.98
N GLU A 202 2.63 14.81 -9.33
CA GLU A 202 2.11 13.77 -8.43
C GLU A 202 1.33 14.33 -7.23
N THR A 203 1.43 15.64 -6.97
CA THR A 203 0.67 16.36 -5.94
C THR A 203 -0.71 16.83 -6.42
N ASP A 204 -1.01 16.78 -7.72
CA ASP A 204 -2.34 17.12 -8.25
C ASP A 204 -3.32 15.95 -8.03
N SER A 205 -4.13 16.03 -6.97
CA SER A 205 -5.00 14.94 -6.51
C SER A 205 -6.39 14.90 -7.16
N VAL A 206 -6.73 15.88 -8.00
CA VAL A 206 -8.10 16.04 -8.52
C VAL A 206 -8.10 16.13 -10.04
N ILE A 207 -8.65 15.09 -10.68
CA ILE A 207 -9.04 15.10 -12.09
C ILE A 207 -10.53 15.46 -12.17
N TYR A 208 -10.85 16.48 -12.94
CA TYR A 208 -12.21 16.99 -13.11
C TYR A 208 -12.99 16.19 -14.15
N PRO A 209 -14.28 15.87 -13.91
CA PRO A 209 -15.16 15.31 -14.93
C PRO A 209 -15.22 16.18 -16.19
N PHE A 210 -15.46 15.57 -17.36
CA PHE A 210 -15.55 16.25 -18.66
C PHE A 210 -14.28 17.03 -19.05
N THR A 211 -13.12 16.56 -18.60
CA THR A 211 -11.80 17.03 -19.06
C THR A 211 -11.03 15.90 -19.72
N THR A 212 -10.25 16.20 -20.75
CA THR A 212 -9.42 15.23 -21.45
C THR A 212 -8.02 15.18 -20.85
N LEU A 213 -7.47 13.97 -20.73
CA LEU A 213 -6.08 13.71 -20.38
C LEU A 213 -5.35 13.11 -21.58
N LEU A 214 -4.18 13.65 -21.90
CA LEU A 214 -3.29 13.10 -22.91
C LEU A 214 -2.51 11.94 -22.32
N VAL A 215 -2.66 10.76 -22.89
CA VAL A 215 -1.92 9.56 -22.51
C VAL A 215 -0.91 9.24 -23.61
N PRO A 216 0.40 9.42 -23.39
CA PRO A 216 1.41 9.04 -24.37
C PRO A 216 1.44 7.52 -24.54
N LEU A 217 1.13 7.04 -25.73
CA LEU A 217 1.14 5.62 -26.08
C LEU A 217 2.37 5.31 -26.94
N GLN A 218 3.06 4.21 -26.61
CA GLN A 218 4.16 3.67 -27.42
C GLN A 218 3.63 2.70 -28.48
N ASP A 219 2.62 1.91 -28.13
CA ASP A 219 1.95 0.94 -28.99
C ASP A 219 0.43 1.19 -29.05
N PRO A 220 -0.27 0.75 -30.11
CA PRO A 220 -1.74 0.76 -30.16
C PRO A 220 -2.36 0.09 -28.91
N PRO A 221 -3.40 0.69 -28.30
CA PRO A 221 -4.04 0.12 -27.11
C PRO A 221 -4.79 -1.16 -27.47
N THR A 222 -4.83 -2.13 -26.55
CA THR A 222 -5.57 -3.39 -26.73
C THR A 222 -6.86 -3.38 -25.92
N SER A 223 -7.91 -4.04 -26.42
CA SER A 223 -9.26 -4.08 -25.82
C SER A 223 -9.32 -4.56 -24.36
N TYR A 224 -8.28 -5.27 -23.89
CA TYR A 224 -8.12 -5.72 -22.50
C TYR A 224 -7.87 -4.60 -21.48
N GLN A 225 -7.52 -3.38 -21.91
CA GLN A 225 -7.12 -2.29 -21.00
C GLN A 225 -8.29 -1.45 -20.45
N VAL A 226 -9.55 -1.71 -20.85
CA VAL A 226 -10.62 -0.69 -20.78
C VAL A 226 -11.95 -1.15 -20.15
N THR A 227 -12.02 -2.34 -19.54
CA THR A 227 -13.30 -2.84 -18.98
C THR A 227 -13.55 -2.34 -17.54
N ALA A 228 -14.54 -1.46 -17.35
CA ALA A 228 -15.09 -1.06 -16.05
C ALA A 228 -16.60 -1.42 -15.95
N PRO A 229 -17.16 -1.69 -14.74
CA PRO A 229 -18.49 -2.28 -14.56
C PRO A 229 -19.67 -1.29 -14.65
N GLN A 230 -20.85 -1.79 -15.04
CA GLN A 230 -22.12 -1.05 -15.16
C GLN A 230 -22.93 -0.96 -13.85
N PRO A 231 -23.71 0.14 -13.62
CA PRO A 231 -24.65 0.27 -12.51
C PRO A 231 -26.06 -0.33 -12.80
N PRO A 232 -26.81 -0.78 -11.77
CA PRO A 232 -28.12 -1.43 -11.91
C PRO A 232 -29.33 -0.45 -12.07
N PRO A 233 -30.42 -0.87 -12.75
CA PRO A 233 -31.64 -0.05 -12.97
C PRO A 233 -32.66 -0.09 -11.79
N PRO A 234 -33.59 0.90 -11.69
CA PRO A 234 -34.47 1.08 -10.54
C PRO A 234 -35.71 0.14 -10.51
N PRO A 235 -36.28 -0.18 -9.33
CA PRO A 235 -37.35 -1.16 -9.21
C PRO A 235 -38.77 -0.57 -9.35
N PHE A 236 -39.64 -1.32 -10.05
CA PHE A 236 -41.09 -1.10 -10.13
C PHE A 236 -41.84 -1.83 -9.00
N THR A 237 -42.88 -1.19 -8.49
CA THR A 237 -43.81 -1.60 -7.43
C THR A 237 -44.82 -2.63 -7.89
N THR A 238 -45.02 -3.73 -7.14
CA THR A 238 -46.30 -4.48 -7.13
C THR A 238 -46.59 -5.15 -5.78
N LEU A 239 -47.90 -5.29 -5.52
CA LEU A 239 -48.64 -5.64 -4.29
C LEU A 239 -48.48 -7.10 -3.79
N PRO A 240 -48.85 -7.39 -2.51
CA PRO A 240 -48.60 -8.69 -1.88
C PRO A 240 -49.69 -9.74 -2.17
N PRO A 241 -49.35 -11.06 -2.21
CA PRO A 241 -50.35 -12.13 -2.23
C PRO A 241 -50.56 -12.80 -0.87
N SER A 242 -51.75 -13.38 -0.75
CA SER A 242 -52.37 -14.07 0.38
C SER A 242 -51.89 -15.51 0.59
N VAL A 243 -51.98 -15.94 1.86
CA VAL A 243 -51.61 -17.26 2.42
C VAL A 243 -52.58 -18.37 2.01
N PRO A 244 -52.11 -19.64 1.91
CA PRO A 244 -52.91 -20.77 2.42
C PRO A 244 -52.12 -21.82 3.26
N PRO A 245 -52.84 -22.72 3.97
CA PRO A 245 -52.36 -23.51 5.12
C PRO A 245 -52.00 -25.00 4.81
N PRO A 246 -51.55 -25.80 5.81
CA PRO A 246 -50.79 -27.04 5.59
C PRO A 246 -51.54 -28.36 5.92
N SER A 247 -51.06 -29.48 5.36
CA SER A 247 -51.23 -30.89 5.81
C SER A 247 -50.38 -31.79 4.89
N GLY A 248 -49.80 -32.96 5.22
CA GLY A 248 -49.78 -33.86 6.38
C GLY A 248 -49.52 -35.31 5.88
N GLY A 249 -48.64 -36.08 6.56
CA GLY A 249 -48.55 -37.57 6.55
C GLY A 249 -47.83 -38.24 5.35
N SER A 250 -46.69 -38.94 5.52
CA SER A 250 -46.43 -40.29 6.10
C SER A 250 -46.73 -41.49 5.17
N SER A 251 -45.71 -42.27 4.77
CA SER A 251 -45.37 -43.59 5.35
C SER A 251 -44.32 -44.37 4.52
N LYS A 252 -43.70 -45.37 5.17
CA LYS A 252 -42.55 -46.22 4.81
C LYS A 252 -42.98 -47.37 3.85
N THR A 253 -42.15 -48.20 3.18
CA THR A 253 -41.07 -49.10 3.66
C THR A 253 -40.50 -49.99 2.51
N TRP A 254 -39.19 -50.36 2.56
CA TRP A 254 -38.57 -51.72 2.34
C TRP A 254 -38.50 -52.33 0.89
N ILE A 255 -37.46 -53.02 0.34
CA ILE A 255 -36.30 -53.79 0.86
C ILE A 255 -35.13 -53.99 -0.18
N TYR A 256 -33.87 -53.93 0.31
CA TYR A 256 -32.64 -54.80 0.24
C TYR A 256 -32.25 -55.57 -1.06
N VAL A 257 -30.98 -55.93 -1.38
CA VAL A 257 -29.81 -56.48 -0.63
C VAL A 257 -28.54 -56.32 -1.50
N VAL A 258 -27.35 -56.05 -0.93
CA VAL A 258 -26.09 -56.85 -1.08
C VAL A 258 -25.10 -56.45 0.01
N VAL A 259 -24.94 -57.33 1.00
CA VAL A 259 -23.88 -57.37 2.02
C VAL A 259 -22.97 -58.55 1.65
N GLY A 260 -21.64 -58.39 1.72
CA GLY A 260 -20.76 -59.55 1.46
C GLY A 260 -19.29 -59.48 1.85
N VAL A 261 -18.67 -58.31 2.11
CA VAL A 261 -17.20 -58.28 2.33
C VAL A 261 -16.75 -57.48 3.57
N VAL A 262 -17.62 -56.71 4.24
CA VAL A 262 -17.21 -55.84 5.37
C VAL A 262 -17.22 -56.56 6.74
N GLY A 263 -17.78 -57.77 6.83
CA GLY A 263 -17.93 -58.49 8.11
C GLY A 263 -16.65 -59.06 8.73
N GLY A 264 -15.57 -59.23 7.94
CA GLY A 264 -14.33 -59.85 8.43
C GLY A 264 -13.41 -58.89 9.19
N ILE A 265 -13.43 -57.60 8.87
CA ILE A 265 -12.45 -56.63 9.40
C ILE A 265 -12.91 -56.00 10.72
N VAL A 266 -14.22 -55.97 10.97
CA VAL A 266 -14.79 -55.38 12.20
C VAL A 266 -14.62 -56.31 13.41
N LEU A 267 -14.55 -57.63 13.22
CA LEU A 267 -14.44 -58.58 14.33
C LEU A 267 -13.00 -58.70 14.88
N ALA A 268 -11.98 -58.46 14.07
CA ALA A 268 -10.57 -58.49 14.52
C ALA A 268 -10.19 -57.26 15.36
N SER A 269 -10.75 -56.09 15.03
CA SER A 269 -10.45 -54.80 15.69
C SER A 269 -11.02 -54.69 17.10
N VAL A 270 -12.18 -55.31 17.36
CA VAL A 270 -12.87 -55.25 18.66
C VAL A 270 -12.21 -56.17 19.69
N VAL A 271 -11.68 -57.32 19.27
CA VAL A 271 -10.97 -58.26 20.17
C VAL A 271 -9.59 -57.70 20.56
N GLY A 272 -8.89 -57.03 19.65
CA GLY A 272 -7.61 -56.36 19.94
C GLY A 272 -7.73 -55.20 20.92
N GLY A 273 -8.79 -54.38 20.80
CA GLY A 273 -9.03 -53.24 21.70
C GLY A 273 -9.36 -53.66 23.14
N ILE A 274 -10.09 -54.76 23.32
CA ILE A 274 -10.48 -55.25 24.66
C ILE A 274 -9.27 -55.85 25.40
N LEU A 275 -8.36 -56.54 24.70
CA LEU A 275 -7.13 -57.08 25.29
C LEU A 275 -6.13 -55.97 25.67
N PHE A 276 -6.06 -54.89 24.89
CA PHE A 276 -5.22 -53.72 25.16
C PHE A 276 -5.68 -52.94 26.42
N CYS A 277 -6.99 -52.80 26.62
CA CYS A 277 -7.55 -52.09 27.78
C CYS A 277 -7.46 -52.86 29.11
N VAL A 278 -7.37 -54.19 29.09
CA VAL A 278 -7.23 -55.02 30.30
C VAL A 278 -5.78 -55.09 30.78
N PHE A 279 -4.79 -55.02 29.86
CA PHE A 279 -3.38 -55.14 30.21
C PHE A 279 -2.80 -53.87 30.86
N PHE A 280 -3.29 -52.68 30.51
CA PHE A 280 -2.80 -51.40 31.07
C PHE A 280 -3.51 -50.92 32.34
N ARG A 281 -4.59 -51.59 32.80
CA ARG A 281 -5.27 -51.25 34.07
C ARG A 281 -4.65 -51.91 35.32
N LYS A 282 -3.55 -52.65 35.20
CA LYS A 282 -2.90 -53.33 36.34
C LYS A 282 -1.59 -52.73 36.84
N GLN A 283 -1.12 -51.60 36.31
CA GLN A 283 0.04 -50.90 36.88
C GLN A 283 -0.23 -49.42 37.12
N LYS A 284 -0.89 -49.13 38.25
CA LYS A 284 -0.67 -47.87 38.98
C LYS A 284 -0.79 -48.13 40.47
N GLN A 285 0.32 -48.06 41.20
CA GLN A 285 0.34 -47.89 42.66
C GLN A 285 1.40 -46.85 43.05
N LYS A 286 0.97 -45.91 43.92
CA LYS A 286 1.71 -44.97 44.78
C LYS A 286 2.41 -43.80 44.07
N ALA A 287 2.38 -42.54 44.51
CA ALA A 287 1.93 -41.90 45.75
C ALA A 287 1.48 -40.42 45.52
N GLU A 288 0.73 -39.88 46.49
CA GLU A 288 0.24 -38.50 46.72
C GLU A 288 1.35 -37.52 47.23
N PRO A 289 1.19 -36.16 47.33
CA PRO A 289 0.07 -35.45 48.00
C PRO A 289 -0.42 -34.05 47.49
N VAL A 290 -1.70 -33.77 47.81
CA VAL A 290 -2.33 -32.54 48.39
C VAL A 290 -2.76 -31.31 47.53
N VAL A 291 -4.06 -31.32 47.19
CA VAL A 291 -5.19 -30.35 47.37
C VAL A 291 -5.02 -28.82 47.17
N VAL A 292 -5.71 -28.27 46.15
CA VAL A 292 -6.86 -27.32 46.31
C VAL A 292 -7.90 -27.60 45.20
N SER A 293 -9.17 -27.71 45.62
CA SER A 293 -10.34 -28.21 44.90
C SER A 293 -10.97 -27.20 43.93
N SER A 294 -11.26 -27.62 42.70
CA SER A 294 -12.28 -27.01 41.82
C SER A 294 -13.51 -27.91 41.76
N GLN A 295 -14.59 -27.48 42.44
CA GLN A 295 -15.91 -28.04 42.22
C GLN A 295 -16.55 -27.37 41.00
N SER A 296 -17.03 -28.22 40.11
CA SER A 296 -18.00 -27.92 39.05
C SER A 296 -19.25 -27.25 39.61
N PHE A 297 -19.71 -26.18 38.96
CA PHE A 297 -21.11 -25.77 39.04
C PHE A 297 -21.66 -25.65 37.62
N GLU A 298 -22.58 -26.55 37.31
CA GLU A 298 -23.51 -26.46 36.18
C GLU A 298 -24.30 -25.16 36.32
N SER A 299 -24.26 -24.30 35.30
CA SER A 299 -25.14 -23.14 35.24
C SER A 299 -26.53 -23.59 34.79
N ILE A 300 -27.41 -23.70 35.78
CA ILE A 300 -28.86 -23.80 35.66
C ILE A 300 -29.39 -22.64 34.82
N GLU A 301 -30.03 -22.96 33.70
CA GLU A 301 -30.93 -22.06 32.97
C GLU A 301 -32.03 -21.55 33.91
N LYS A 302 -32.14 -20.22 34.04
CA LYS A 302 -33.36 -19.57 34.52
C LYS A 302 -34.12 -18.99 33.33
N PRO A 303 -35.45 -19.18 33.26
CA PRO A 303 -36.24 -18.79 32.11
C PRO A 303 -36.52 -17.29 32.15
N LEU A 304 -36.11 -16.58 31.10
CA LEU A 304 -36.55 -15.22 30.87
C LEU A 304 -37.99 -15.26 30.33
N ARG A 305 -38.86 -14.48 30.96
CA ARG A 305 -40.28 -14.36 30.64
C ARG A 305 -40.48 -13.89 29.19
N LYS A 306 -41.45 -14.52 28.52
CA LYS A 306 -42.16 -13.95 27.38
C LYS A 306 -42.84 -12.65 27.82
N GLU A 307 -42.38 -11.52 27.30
CA GLU A 307 -43.24 -10.41 26.94
C GLU A 307 -42.90 -10.01 25.50
N ALA A 308 -43.96 -9.73 24.75
CA ALA A 308 -43.94 -9.54 23.32
C ALA A 308 -43.29 -8.20 22.97
N ASP A 309 -42.32 -8.22 22.06
CA ASP A 309 -41.90 -7.07 21.25
C ASP A 309 -41.35 -7.62 19.92
N GLU A 310 -42.26 -8.10 19.07
CA GLU A 310 -41.94 -8.50 17.68
C GLU A 310 -41.64 -7.29 16.77
N ASP A 311 -41.81 -6.05 17.24
CA ASP A 311 -41.63 -4.84 16.42
C ASP A 311 -40.28 -4.13 16.65
N SER A 312 -39.55 -4.40 17.74
CA SER A 312 -38.34 -3.64 18.09
C SER A 312 -37.10 -3.99 17.26
N TYR A 313 -36.98 -5.22 16.76
CA TYR A 313 -35.83 -5.62 15.92
C TYR A 313 -35.97 -5.17 14.46
N SER A 314 -37.15 -4.72 14.04
CA SER A 314 -37.40 -4.31 12.66
C SER A 314 -36.97 -2.87 12.37
N GLN A 315 -36.86 -2.00 13.38
CA GLN A 315 -36.60 -0.57 13.18
C GLN A 315 -35.10 -0.25 13.08
N ASP A 316 -34.27 -0.76 14.00
CA ASP A 316 -32.79 -0.63 13.96
C ASP A 316 -32.19 -1.30 12.71
N PHE A 317 -32.85 -2.34 12.21
CA PHE A 317 -32.44 -3.06 11.00
C PHE A 317 -32.78 -2.32 9.70
N LEU A 318 -33.95 -1.65 9.63
CA LEU A 318 -34.30 -0.84 8.45
C LEU A 318 -33.43 0.42 8.33
N GLU A 319 -32.97 0.98 9.45
CA GLU A 319 -31.95 2.04 9.44
C GLU A 319 -30.59 1.53 8.95
N SER A 320 -30.15 0.34 9.39
CA SER A 320 -28.91 -0.29 8.90
C SER A 320 -28.95 -0.62 7.40
N ILE A 321 -30.10 -1.03 6.86
CA ILE A 321 -30.26 -1.34 5.42
C ILE A 321 -30.36 -0.09 4.56
N SER A 322 -30.85 1.04 5.09
CA SER A 322 -30.86 2.32 4.35
C SER A 322 -29.46 2.76 3.91
N SER A 323 -28.42 2.38 4.66
CA SER A 323 -27.01 2.62 4.34
C SER A 323 -26.41 1.63 3.31
N ILE A 324 -27.03 0.45 3.13
CA ILE A 324 -26.59 -0.64 2.24
C ILE A 324 -27.31 -0.57 0.87
N ALA A 325 -28.50 0.03 0.81
CA ALA A 325 -29.39 0.02 -0.35
C ALA A 325 -28.90 0.83 -1.57
N GLN A 326 -27.74 1.49 -1.51
CA GLN A 326 -27.19 2.26 -2.65
C GLN A 326 -26.34 1.42 -3.63
N SER A 327 -25.98 0.17 -3.30
CA SER A 327 -25.05 -0.65 -4.12
C SER A 327 -25.41 -2.14 -4.29
N LEU A 328 -26.23 -2.75 -3.42
CA LEU A 328 -26.61 -4.17 -3.49
C LEU A 328 -28.13 -4.36 -3.66
N LYS A 329 -28.55 -5.32 -4.50
CA LYS A 329 -29.98 -5.65 -4.68
C LYS A 329 -30.49 -6.50 -3.52
N VAL A 330 -31.61 -6.10 -2.92
CA VAL A 330 -32.33 -6.94 -1.95
C VAL A 330 -33.33 -7.81 -2.70
N TYR A 331 -33.15 -9.13 -2.66
CA TYR A 331 -34.04 -10.11 -3.27
C TYR A 331 -35.08 -10.58 -2.27
N THR A 332 -36.31 -10.78 -2.73
CA THR A 332 -37.32 -11.51 -1.97
C THR A 332 -36.96 -13.00 -1.93
N PHE A 333 -37.32 -13.68 -0.85
CA PHE A 333 -37.07 -15.12 -0.74
C PHE A 333 -37.84 -15.92 -1.80
N GLN A 334 -38.99 -15.43 -2.24
CA GLN A 334 -39.76 -16.03 -3.34
C GLN A 334 -39.02 -15.96 -4.67
N GLU A 335 -38.32 -14.86 -4.97
CA GLU A 335 -37.46 -14.77 -6.15
C GLU A 335 -36.33 -15.81 -6.10
N LEU A 336 -35.70 -16.01 -4.94
CA LEU A 336 -34.64 -17.01 -4.80
C LEU A 336 -35.17 -18.45 -4.91
N LYS A 337 -36.36 -18.72 -4.35
CA LYS A 337 -37.06 -20.01 -4.54
C LYS A 337 -37.37 -20.25 -6.01
N ALA A 338 -37.91 -19.27 -6.72
CA ALA A 338 -38.17 -19.40 -8.15
C ALA A 338 -36.88 -19.64 -8.94
N ALA A 339 -35.83 -18.86 -8.65
CA ALA A 339 -34.53 -18.96 -9.31
C ALA A 339 -33.86 -20.34 -9.13
N THR A 340 -34.08 -20.99 -7.98
CA THR A 340 -33.45 -22.27 -7.60
C THR A 340 -34.38 -23.48 -7.73
N GLN A 341 -35.57 -23.31 -8.32
CA GLN A 341 -36.61 -24.35 -8.39
C GLN A 341 -36.92 -24.94 -7.01
N ASP A 342 -37.20 -24.05 -6.05
CA ASP A 342 -37.40 -24.34 -4.63
C ASP A 342 -36.21 -25.05 -3.98
N PHE A 343 -35.00 -24.56 -4.26
CA PHE A 343 -33.74 -25.16 -3.79
C PHE A 343 -33.63 -26.66 -4.14
N SER A 344 -34.10 -27.02 -5.34
CA SER A 344 -34.08 -28.39 -5.84
C SER A 344 -32.66 -28.99 -5.80
N PRO A 345 -32.51 -30.31 -5.56
CA PRO A 345 -31.23 -31.00 -5.69
C PRO A 345 -30.55 -30.79 -7.05
N SER A 346 -31.30 -30.54 -8.12
CA SER A 346 -30.75 -30.24 -9.46
C SER A 346 -30.02 -28.89 -9.54
N CYS A 347 -30.30 -27.98 -8.61
CA CYS A 347 -29.66 -26.68 -8.47
C CYS A 347 -28.52 -26.73 -7.46
N TRP A 348 -28.32 -27.82 -6.72
CA TRP A 348 -27.27 -27.91 -5.72
C TRP A 348 -25.89 -28.03 -6.37
N ILE A 349 -24.96 -27.14 -5.98
CA ILE A 349 -23.57 -27.17 -6.46
C ILE A 349 -22.71 -27.93 -5.46
N LYS A 350 -22.57 -27.38 -4.25
CA LYS A 350 -21.77 -27.93 -3.14
C LYS A 350 -22.08 -27.19 -1.86
N GLY A 351 -22.08 -27.90 -0.72
CA GLY A 351 -22.30 -27.29 0.59
C GLY A 351 -23.65 -26.59 0.67
N SER A 352 -23.65 -25.31 1.04
CA SER A 352 -24.86 -24.47 1.11
C SER A 352 -25.10 -23.60 -0.14
N VAL A 353 -24.44 -23.91 -1.27
CA VAL A 353 -24.52 -23.12 -2.50
C VAL A 353 -25.39 -23.80 -3.56
N TYR A 354 -26.31 -23.02 -4.13
CA TYR A 354 -27.22 -23.43 -5.19
C TYR A 354 -27.03 -22.55 -6.42
N ARG A 355 -27.11 -23.14 -7.62
CA ARG A 355 -27.20 -22.43 -8.89
C ARG A 355 -28.64 -21.94 -9.07
N GLY A 356 -28.79 -20.64 -9.24
CA GLY A 356 -30.07 -20.02 -9.61
C GLY A 356 -30.01 -19.37 -10.99
N THR A 357 -31.18 -19.09 -11.55
CA THR A 357 -31.34 -18.23 -12.72
C THR A 357 -32.16 -17.01 -12.35
N ILE A 358 -31.58 -15.82 -12.45
CA ILE A 358 -32.20 -14.54 -12.10
C ILE A 358 -32.17 -13.67 -13.35
N ASN A 359 -33.34 -13.25 -13.84
CA ASN A 359 -33.48 -12.42 -15.06
C ASN A 359 -32.79 -13.00 -16.31
N GLY A 360 -32.61 -14.32 -16.39
CA GLY A 360 -31.93 -15.01 -17.49
C GLY A 360 -30.46 -15.31 -17.24
N ASP A 361 -29.84 -14.67 -16.24
CA ASP A 361 -28.43 -14.86 -15.89
C ASP A 361 -28.25 -15.92 -14.80
N PHE A 362 -27.14 -16.67 -14.84
CA PHE A 362 -26.79 -17.60 -13.78
C PHE A 362 -26.24 -16.87 -12.56
N ALA A 363 -26.69 -17.29 -11.38
CA ALA A 363 -26.26 -16.79 -10.09
C ALA A 363 -25.88 -17.95 -9.16
N ALA A 364 -24.91 -17.72 -8.27
CA ALA A 364 -24.61 -18.62 -7.17
C ALA A 364 -25.26 -18.09 -5.88
N ILE A 365 -26.23 -18.84 -5.34
CA ILE A 365 -27.01 -18.49 -4.16
C ILE A 365 -26.50 -19.31 -2.98
N LYS A 366 -25.81 -18.67 -2.04
CA LYS A 366 -25.24 -19.30 -0.86
C LYS A 366 -26.13 -19.04 0.36
N LYS A 367 -26.64 -20.11 0.97
CA LYS A 367 -27.34 -20.05 2.26
C LYS A 367 -26.33 -19.97 3.41
N MET A 368 -26.54 -19.02 4.31
CA MET A 368 -25.68 -18.72 5.46
C MET A 368 -26.50 -18.66 6.75
N ASN A 369 -25.96 -19.25 7.81
CA ASN A 369 -26.54 -19.21 9.15
C ASN A 369 -25.67 -18.27 10.02
N GLY A 370 -26.30 -17.40 10.83
CA GLY A 370 -25.59 -16.49 11.74
C GLY A 370 -25.29 -15.10 11.14
N ASP A 371 -24.37 -14.36 11.78
CA ASP A 371 -24.00 -12.99 11.40
C ASP A 371 -23.17 -12.96 10.10
N VAL A 372 -23.71 -12.32 9.06
CA VAL A 372 -23.07 -12.14 7.75
C VAL A 372 -22.57 -10.70 7.53
N SER A 373 -22.72 -9.83 8.53
CA SER A 373 -22.46 -8.39 8.40
C SER A 373 -21.03 -8.10 7.98
N LYS A 374 -20.05 -8.89 8.46
CA LYS A 374 -18.64 -8.76 8.08
C LYS A 374 -18.38 -9.08 6.61
N GLU A 375 -18.94 -10.17 6.10
CA GLU A 375 -18.77 -10.58 4.70
C GLU A 375 -19.47 -9.60 3.75
N ILE A 376 -20.68 -9.13 4.10
CA ILE A 376 -21.41 -8.12 3.34
C ILE A 376 -20.66 -6.78 3.36
N ASN A 377 -20.19 -6.30 4.52
CA ASN A 377 -19.47 -5.03 4.64
C ASN A 377 -18.14 -5.04 3.86
N LEU A 378 -17.44 -6.17 3.86
CA LEU A 378 -16.21 -6.34 3.08
C LEU A 378 -16.51 -6.33 1.58
N LEU A 379 -17.45 -7.17 1.14
CA LEU A 379 -17.79 -7.32 -0.29
C LEU A 379 -18.47 -6.09 -0.88
N ASN A 380 -19.18 -5.29 -0.07
CA ASN A 380 -19.80 -4.05 -0.53
C ASN A 380 -18.76 -2.97 -0.88
N LYS A 381 -17.59 -2.99 -0.23
CA LYS A 381 -16.51 -2.02 -0.45
C LYS A 381 -15.59 -2.39 -1.61
N ILE A 382 -15.83 -3.53 -2.27
CA ILE A 382 -14.84 -4.21 -3.10
C ILE A 382 -15.43 -4.53 -4.46
N ASN A 383 -14.81 -3.95 -5.49
CA ASN A 383 -15.21 -4.14 -6.88
C ASN A 383 -13.95 -4.25 -7.76
N HIS A 384 -13.53 -5.49 -8.03
CA HIS A 384 -12.36 -5.78 -8.84
C HIS A 384 -12.65 -6.93 -9.82
N PHE A 385 -12.10 -6.84 -11.02
CA PHE A 385 -12.37 -7.80 -12.10
C PHE A 385 -12.05 -9.24 -11.70
N ASN A 386 -10.97 -9.48 -10.96
CA ASN A 386 -10.53 -10.81 -10.51
C ASN A 386 -11.07 -11.24 -9.13
N LEU A 387 -12.13 -10.61 -8.62
CA LEU A 387 -12.82 -11.01 -7.40
C LEU A 387 -14.27 -11.39 -7.71
N ILE A 388 -14.81 -12.41 -7.05
CA ILE A 388 -16.20 -12.81 -7.24
C ILE A 388 -17.14 -11.74 -6.70
N ARG A 389 -18.01 -11.21 -7.56
CA ARG A 389 -18.90 -10.10 -7.20
C ARG A 389 -20.13 -10.55 -6.41
N LEU A 390 -20.40 -9.91 -5.28
CA LEU A 390 -21.69 -10.00 -4.58
C LEU A 390 -22.70 -9.09 -5.28
N SER A 391 -23.79 -9.67 -5.78
CA SER A 391 -24.83 -8.97 -6.54
C SER A 391 -26.05 -8.60 -5.70
N GLY A 392 -26.27 -9.29 -4.57
CA GLY A 392 -27.37 -8.97 -3.68
C GLY A 392 -27.54 -9.94 -2.53
N VAL A 393 -28.55 -9.68 -1.70
CA VAL A 393 -28.82 -10.40 -0.45
C VAL A 393 -30.32 -10.66 -0.27
N SER A 394 -30.66 -11.68 0.49
CA SER A 394 -32.03 -11.95 0.98
C SER A 394 -31.97 -12.52 2.40
N PHE A 395 -33.04 -12.30 3.18
CA PHE A 395 -33.17 -12.84 4.52
C PHE A 395 -34.53 -13.50 4.68
N ASN A 396 -34.54 -14.75 5.16
CA ASN A 396 -35.78 -15.48 5.44
C ASN A 396 -35.58 -16.48 6.58
N GLU A 397 -36.53 -16.49 7.53
CA GLU A 397 -36.58 -17.45 8.65
C GLU A 397 -35.23 -17.57 9.40
N GLY A 398 -34.60 -16.44 9.72
CA GLY A 398 -33.32 -16.43 10.46
C GLY A 398 -32.09 -16.81 9.62
N ASN A 399 -32.23 -17.02 8.31
CA ASN A 399 -31.13 -17.37 7.42
C ASN A 399 -30.88 -16.28 6.38
N TRP A 400 -29.60 -16.01 6.11
CA TRP A 400 -29.17 -15.11 5.06
C TRP A 400 -28.89 -15.89 3.77
N TYR A 401 -29.20 -15.28 2.63
CA TYR A 401 -28.92 -15.80 1.31
C TYR A 401 -28.13 -14.76 0.54
N LEU A 402 -26.90 -15.10 0.17
CA LEU A 402 -25.99 -14.23 -0.57
C LEU A 402 -25.99 -14.63 -2.04
N VAL A 403 -26.21 -13.66 -2.93
CA VAL A 403 -26.31 -13.87 -4.38
C VAL A 403 -25.03 -13.37 -5.04
N TYR A 404 -24.22 -14.28 -5.55
CA TYR A 404 -22.96 -13.98 -6.24
C TYR A 404 -23.08 -14.18 -7.75
N GLU A 405 -22.17 -13.55 -8.51
CA GLU A 405 -21.96 -13.93 -9.90
C GLU A 405 -21.55 -15.41 -10.03
N TYR A 406 -21.96 -16.07 -11.11
CA TYR A 406 -21.70 -17.49 -11.33
C TYR A 406 -20.47 -17.71 -12.20
N ALA A 407 -19.43 -18.34 -11.64
CA ALA A 407 -18.23 -18.76 -12.36
C ALA A 407 -18.46 -20.11 -13.06
N SER A 408 -18.80 -20.05 -14.35
CA SER A 408 -19.33 -21.19 -15.11
C SER A 408 -18.35 -22.33 -15.35
N ASN A 409 -17.04 -22.05 -15.36
CA ASN A 409 -16.00 -23.06 -15.51
C ASN A 409 -15.59 -23.70 -14.18
N GLY A 410 -16.19 -23.31 -13.05
CA GLY A 410 -15.98 -23.97 -11.77
C GLY A 410 -14.59 -23.71 -11.16
N PRO A 411 -14.16 -24.52 -10.17
CA PRO A 411 -12.91 -24.29 -9.45
C PRO A 411 -11.68 -24.66 -10.28
N LEU A 412 -10.60 -23.87 -10.13
CA LEU A 412 -9.34 -24.10 -10.82
C LEU A 412 -8.76 -25.50 -10.58
N SER A 413 -8.96 -26.07 -9.38
CA SER A 413 -8.49 -27.40 -9.00
C SER A 413 -9.00 -28.51 -9.94
N GLU A 414 -10.22 -28.39 -10.47
CA GLU A 414 -10.78 -29.37 -11.42
C GLU A 414 -10.04 -29.33 -12.77
N TRP A 415 -9.45 -28.20 -13.15
CA TRP A 415 -8.71 -28.05 -14.40
C TRP A 415 -7.22 -28.39 -14.28
N ILE A 416 -6.68 -28.36 -13.06
CA ILE A 416 -5.30 -28.72 -12.78
C ILE A 416 -5.17 -30.23 -12.51
N HIS A 417 -6.09 -30.80 -11.72
CA HIS A 417 -5.95 -32.16 -11.18
C HIS A 417 -6.78 -33.22 -11.92
N GLU A 418 -7.97 -32.87 -12.43
CA GLU A 418 -8.84 -33.84 -13.07
C GLU A 418 -8.63 -33.87 -14.59
N LYS A 419 -8.40 -35.06 -15.14
CA LYS A 419 -8.47 -35.30 -16.59
C LYS A 419 -9.94 -35.33 -17.03
N ARG A 420 -10.61 -34.17 -17.08
CA ARG A 420 -11.82 -34.06 -17.91
C ARG A 420 -11.38 -34.05 -19.37
N ASP A 421 -11.81 -35.07 -20.11
CA ASP A 421 -11.76 -35.22 -21.57
C ASP A 421 -10.73 -34.34 -22.30
N GLN A 422 -9.47 -34.77 -22.24
CA GLN A 422 -8.36 -34.42 -23.15
C GLN A 422 -7.95 -32.94 -23.34
N THR A 423 -8.58 -31.95 -22.70
CA THR A 423 -8.12 -30.55 -22.78
C THR A 423 -7.24 -30.19 -21.58
N ILE A 424 -5.95 -30.53 -21.68
CA ILE A 424 -4.94 -29.99 -20.76
C ILE A 424 -4.90 -28.46 -20.95
N MET A 425 -5.03 -27.72 -19.86
CA MET A 425 -4.96 -26.26 -19.89
C MET A 425 -3.61 -25.78 -20.44
N ASP A 426 -3.65 -25.03 -21.55
CA ASP A 426 -2.47 -24.46 -22.21
C ASP A 426 -1.68 -23.54 -21.28
N TRP A 427 -0.37 -23.46 -21.50
CA TRP A 427 0.55 -22.65 -20.70
C TRP A 427 0.16 -21.18 -20.65
N ASN A 428 -0.32 -20.61 -21.76
CA ASN A 428 -0.79 -19.22 -21.78
C ASN A 428 -1.99 -19.01 -20.86
N LYS A 429 -2.92 -19.98 -20.81
CA LYS A 429 -4.08 -19.93 -19.89
C LYS A 429 -3.64 -20.06 -18.44
N ARG A 430 -2.69 -20.96 -18.14
CA ARG A 430 -2.11 -21.11 -16.79
C ARG A 430 -1.44 -19.83 -16.31
N LEU A 431 -0.65 -19.20 -17.19
CA LEU A 431 0.02 -17.93 -16.90
C LEU A 431 -1.00 -16.79 -16.72
N GLN A 432 -2.01 -16.71 -17.58
CA GLN A 432 -3.10 -15.73 -17.44
C GLN A 432 -3.85 -15.90 -16.12
N ILE A 433 -4.15 -17.14 -15.72
CA ILE A 433 -4.81 -17.44 -14.44
C ILE A 433 -3.92 -17.04 -13.26
N ALA A 434 -2.62 -17.32 -13.33
CA ALA A 434 -1.66 -16.89 -12.31
C ALA A 434 -1.61 -15.35 -12.16
N LEU A 435 -1.63 -14.64 -13.28
CA LEU A 435 -1.67 -13.18 -13.31
C LEU A 435 -2.99 -12.62 -12.76
N ASP A 436 -4.12 -13.24 -13.13
CA ASP A 436 -5.45 -12.87 -12.64
C ASP A 436 -5.55 -13.06 -11.11
N VAL A 437 -5.03 -14.16 -10.57
CA VAL A 437 -4.98 -14.40 -9.12
C VAL A 437 -4.04 -13.41 -8.43
N ALA A 438 -2.87 -13.12 -9.01
CA ALA A 438 -1.97 -12.10 -8.45
C ALA A 438 -2.63 -10.71 -8.42
N SER A 439 -3.35 -10.33 -9.48
CA SER A 439 -4.10 -9.09 -9.55
C SER A 439 -5.24 -9.03 -8.53
N GLY A 440 -5.92 -10.16 -8.30
CA GLY A 440 -6.96 -10.28 -7.27
C GLY A 440 -6.40 -10.21 -5.85
N LEU A 441 -5.27 -10.87 -5.59
CA LEU A 441 -4.62 -10.89 -4.27
C LEU A 441 -4.02 -9.53 -3.88
N ASN A 442 -3.61 -8.73 -4.86
CA ASN A 442 -3.21 -7.33 -4.64
C ASN A 442 -4.37 -6.48 -4.07
N TYR A 443 -5.61 -6.97 -4.16
CA TYR A 443 -6.81 -6.28 -3.70
C TYR A 443 -7.44 -6.92 -2.45
N LEU A 444 -7.33 -8.25 -2.27
CA LEU A 444 -7.89 -8.98 -1.14
C LEU A 444 -7.14 -10.27 -0.76
N HIS A 445 -7.16 -10.58 0.53
CA HIS A 445 -6.56 -11.78 1.14
C HIS A 445 -7.57 -12.96 1.17
N SER A 446 -7.55 -13.86 0.18
CA SER A 446 -8.36 -15.09 0.17
C SER A 446 -7.85 -16.15 -0.83
N SER A 447 -8.14 -17.43 -0.56
CA SER A 447 -7.46 -18.58 -1.19
C SER A 447 -8.35 -19.48 -2.08
N ASN A 448 -9.56 -19.05 -2.48
CA ASN A 448 -10.42 -19.88 -3.36
C ASN A 448 -10.48 -19.29 -4.77
N VAL A 449 -10.00 -20.02 -5.79
CA VAL A 449 -9.95 -19.54 -7.18
C VAL A 449 -10.99 -20.27 -8.04
N LEU A 450 -11.92 -19.50 -8.62
CA LEU A 450 -12.91 -19.94 -9.59
C LEU A 450 -12.57 -19.40 -10.98
N LEU A 451 -13.07 -20.07 -12.03
CA LEU A 451 -12.90 -19.64 -13.42
C LEU A 451 -14.25 -19.23 -14.01
N ASP A 452 -14.32 -18.01 -14.55
CA ASP A 452 -15.49 -17.56 -15.31
C ASP A 452 -15.53 -18.16 -16.72
N GLN A 453 -16.56 -17.79 -17.51
CA GLN A 453 -16.78 -18.32 -18.86
C GLN A 453 -15.59 -18.09 -19.82
N ASP A 454 -14.79 -17.04 -19.58
CA ASP A 454 -13.66 -16.62 -20.41
C ASP A 454 -12.31 -17.15 -19.86
N PHE A 455 -12.35 -18.09 -18.90
CA PHE A 455 -11.17 -18.63 -18.19
C PHE A 455 -10.40 -17.58 -17.39
N ARG A 456 -11.06 -16.49 -16.97
CA ARG A 456 -10.45 -15.51 -16.06
C ARG A 456 -10.58 -15.97 -14.62
N ALA A 457 -9.52 -15.77 -13.85
CA ALA A 457 -9.50 -16.19 -12.46
C ALA A 457 -10.25 -15.20 -11.57
N LYS A 458 -11.09 -15.73 -10.68
CA LYS A 458 -11.92 -15.01 -9.70
C LYS A 458 -11.65 -15.56 -8.31
N ILE A 459 -11.17 -14.72 -7.40
CA ILE A 459 -11.01 -15.11 -5.99
C ILE A 459 -12.37 -15.03 -5.30
N ALA A 460 -12.73 -16.07 -4.54
CA ALA A 460 -14.04 -16.26 -3.93
C ALA A 460 -13.98 -16.61 -2.43
N ASN A 461 -15.16 -16.65 -1.81
CA ASN A 461 -15.42 -17.16 -0.46
C ASN A 461 -14.60 -16.45 0.64
N PHE A 462 -15.03 -15.24 0.98
CA PHE A 462 -14.37 -14.33 1.92
C PHE A 462 -14.83 -14.50 3.37
N GLY A 463 -15.59 -15.56 3.70
CA GLY A 463 -16.12 -15.79 5.05
C GLY A 463 -15.06 -16.00 6.14
N LEU A 464 -13.81 -16.28 5.76
CA LEU A 464 -12.65 -16.34 6.67
C LEU A 464 -11.74 -15.11 6.55
N ALA A 465 -12.01 -14.21 5.59
CA ALA A 465 -11.23 -13.00 5.40
C ALA A 465 -11.40 -12.12 6.64
N ARG A 466 -10.28 -11.72 7.23
CA ARG A 466 -10.24 -10.77 8.34
C ARG A 466 -9.73 -9.47 7.80
N SER A 467 -10.44 -8.37 8.09
CA SER A 467 -9.84 -7.06 8.03
C SER A 467 -8.70 -7.07 9.06
N VAL A 468 -7.46 -7.05 8.58
CA VAL A 468 -6.36 -6.65 9.43
C VAL A 468 -6.48 -5.12 9.45
N GLU A 469 -7.23 -4.59 10.42
CA GLU A 469 -7.10 -3.18 10.78
C GLU A 469 -5.69 -3.04 11.36
N GLY A 470 -4.74 -2.71 10.48
CA GLY A 470 -3.32 -2.67 10.80
C GLY A 470 -2.45 -2.50 9.56
N GLN A 471 -1.47 -1.62 9.66
CA GLN A 471 -0.48 -1.28 8.63
C GLN A 471 0.26 -2.48 8.07
N GLU A 472 0.75 -2.34 6.83
CA GLU A 472 1.74 -3.24 6.22
C GLU A 472 2.86 -3.58 7.22
N GLY A 473 2.86 -4.81 7.73
CA GLY A 473 3.91 -5.34 8.61
C GLY A 473 3.50 -5.73 10.04
N GLN A 474 2.24 -5.56 10.46
CA GLN A 474 1.77 -6.13 11.73
C GLN A 474 1.15 -7.53 11.57
N PHE A 475 1.44 -8.39 12.54
CA PHE A 475 0.98 -9.77 12.63
C PHE A 475 -0.12 -9.85 13.69
N ALA A 476 -1.34 -10.24 13.32
CA ALA A 476 -2.39 -10.53 14.31
C ALA A 476 -2.25 -11.97 14.81
N LEU A 477 -2.33 -12.21 16.12
CA LEU A 477 -2.24 -13.56 16.68
C LEU A 477 -3.63 -14.18 16.84
N THR A 478 -3.84 -15.40 16.36
CA THR A 478 -5.08 -16.16 16.57
C THR A 478 -4.80 -17.49 17.27
N ARG A 479 -5.60 -17.81 18.28
CA ARG A 479 -5.60 -19.14 18.93
C ARG A 479 -6.42 -20.17 18.15
N HIS A 480 -7.19 -19.72 17.17
CA HIS A 480 -8.01 -20.57 16.29
C HIS A 480 -7.43 -20.51 14.88
N ILE A 481 -6.71 -21.57 14.51
CA ILE A 481 -6.11 -21.77 13.19
C ILE A 481 -7.14 -22.45 12.29
N VAL A 482 -7.50 -21.80 11.19
CA VAL A 482 -8.48 -22.29 10.21
C VAL A 482 -7.91 -22.04 8.81
N GLY A 483 -7.83 -23.08 7.99
CA GLY A 483 -7.33 -22.96 6.62
C GLY A 483 -7.19 -24.32 5.95
N THR A 484 -6.87 -24.31 4.65
CA THR A 484 -6.70 -25.54 3.86
C THR A 484 -5.30 -26.11 4.09
N LYS A 485 -5.23 -27.39 4.48
CA LYS A 485 -3.97 -28.10 4.75
C LYS A 485 -3.07 -28.05 3.50
N GLY A 486 -1.81 -27.63 3.66
CA GLY A 486 -0.83 -27.48 2.58
C GLY A 486 -0.69 -26.06 2.01
N TYR A 487 -1.68 -25.18 2.20
CA TYR A 487 -1.59 -23.75 1.81
C TYR A 487 -1.37 -22.82 3.00
N MET A 488 -1.48 -23.34 4.23
CA MET A 488 -1.24 -22.57 5.45
C MET A 488 0.26 -22.38 5.66
N ALA A 489 0.70 -21.13 5.82
CA ALA A 489 2.10 -20.83 6.08
C ALA A 489 2.55 -21.39 7.45
N PRO A 490 3.82 -21.83 7.58
CA PRO A 490 4.34 -22.41 8.82
C PRO A 490 4.17 -21.50 10.04
N GLU A 491 4.40 -20.20 9.89
CA GLU A 491 4.25 -19.21 10.96
C GLU A 491 2.80 -19.10 11.48
N TYR A 492 1.81 -19.36 10.62
CA TYR A 492 0.40 -19.42 11.00
C TYR A 492 0.08 -20.72 11.75
N LEU A 493 0.66 -21.84 11.33
CA LEU A 493 0.47 -23.15 11.96
C LEU A 493 1.13 -23.25 13.33
N GLU A 494 2.33 -22.70 13.47
CA GLU A 494 3.14 -22.79 14.69
C GLU A 494 2.73 -21.77 15.74
N ASN A 495 2.51 -20.51 15.31
CA ASN A 495 2.37 -19.38 16.23
C ASN A 495 1.03 -18.66 16.10
N GLY A 496 0.15 -19.09 15.19
CA GLY A 496 -1.13 -18.43 14.96
C GLY A 496 -0.98 -17.04 14.34
N ILE A 497 0.14 -16.76 13.69
CA ILE A 497 0.47 -15.45 13.11
C ILE A 497 -0.34 -15.21 11.83
N VAL A 498 -1.15 -14.15 11.81
CA VAL A 498 -1.97 -13.70 10.68
C VAL A 498 -1.35 -12.45 10.07
N SER A 499 -0.97 -12.50 8.79
CA SER A 499 -0.46 -11.35 8.04
C SER A 499 -0.67 -11.53 6.54
N PRO A 500 -0.47 -10.46 5.73
CA PRO A 500 -0.52 -10.57 4.26
C PRO A 500 0.47 -11.61 3.69
N MET A 501 1.54 -11.94 4.43
CA MET A 501 2.53 -12.94 4.00
C MET A 501 1.94 -14.35 3.91
N LEU A 502 0.82 -14.62 4.60
CA LEU A 502 0.11 -15.90 4.49
C LEU A 502 -0.44 -16.12 3.08
N ASP A 503 -1.00 -15.08 2.46
CA ASP A 503 -1.53 -15.16 1.10
C ASP A 503 -0.41 -15.24 0.08
N VAL A 504 0.74 -14.60 0.34
CA VAL A 504 1.95 -14.74 -0.50
C VAL A 504 2.47 -16.17 -0.48
N TYR A 505 2.50 -16.81 0.70
CA TYR A 505 2.86 -18.22 0.83
C TYR A 505 1.87 -19.12 0.08
N ALA A 506 0.56 -18.93 0.32
CA ALA A 506 -0.49 -19.69 -0.35
C ALA A 506 -0.44 -19.52 -1.88
N PHE A 507 -0.13 -18.32 -2.37
CA PHE A 507 0.08 -18.04 -3.79
C PHE A 507 1.31 -18.76 -4.34
N GLY A 508 2.41 -18.81 -3.59
CA GLY A 508 3.60 -19.59 -3.96
C GLY A 508 3.30 -21.08 -4.11
N VAL A 509 2.51 -21.64 -3.19
CA VAL A 509 2.03 -23.03 -3.26
C VAL A 509 1.12 -23.23 -4.48
N LEU A 510 0.19 -22.31 -4.74
CA LEU A 510 -0.68 -22.35 -5.92
C LEU A 510 0.13 -22.27 -7.23
N MET A 511 1.21 -21.50 -7.28
CA MET A 511 2.10 -21.46 -8.45
C MET A 511 2.75 -22.82 -8.69
N LEU A 512 3.25 -23.47 -7.63
CA LEU A 512 3.81 -24.83 -7.74
C LEU A 512 2.75 -25.82 -8.23
N GLU A 513 1.53 -25.70 -7.74
CA GLU A 513 0.40 -26.54 -8.17
C GLU A 513 0.04 -26.32 -9.64
N ILE A 514 -0.06 -25.06 -10.10
CA ILE A 514 -0.30 -24.70 -11.51
C ILE A 514 0.84 -25.20 -12.41
N LEU A 515 2.10 -25.12 -11.94
CA LEU A 515 3.28 -25.55 -12.68
C LEU A 515 3.37 -27.08 -12.79
N THR A 516 3.14 -27.77 -11.68
CA THR A 516 3.36 -29.22 -11.58
C THR A 516 2.14 -30.03 -12.02
N GLY A 517 0.94 -29.44 -11.97
CA GLY A 517 -0.31 -30.18 -12.18
C GLY A 517 -0.57 -31.24 -11.12
N LYS A 518 0.12 -31.18 -9.97
CA LYS A 518 -0.01 -32.14 -8.87
C LYS A 518 -0.70 -31.49 -7.67
N GLU A 519 -1.55 -32.24 -7.00
CA GLU A 519 -2.19 -31.81 -5.76
C GLU A 519 -1.12 -31.53 -4.68
N VAL A 520 -1.34 -30.48 -3.89
CA VAL A 520 -0.42 -30.05 -2.83
C VAL A 520 -0.10 -31.16 -1.83
N SER A 521 -1.06 -32.04 -1.52
CA SER A 521 -0.88 -33.21 -0.66
C SER A 521 0.23 -34.15 -1.14
N LEU A 522 0.31 -34.38 -2.46
CA LEU A 522 1.32 -35.24 -3.09
C LEU A 522 2.69 -34.55 -3.17
N LEU A 523 2.73 -33.22 -3.28
CA LEU A 523 3.98 -32.46 -3.23
C LEU A 523 4.68 -32.62 -1.87
N TYR A 524 3.94 -32.63 -0.76
CA TYR A 524 4.50 -32.84 0.57
C TYR A 524 5.02 -34.27 0.81
N GLU A 525 4.41 -35.29 0.22
CA GLU A 525 4.90 -36.69 0.32
C GLU A 525 6.13 -36.94 -0.57
N ASP A 526 6.21 -36.33 -1.77
CA ASP A 526 7.40 -36.37 -2.64
C ASP A 526 8.59 -35.59 -2.01
N MET A 527 8.31 -34.50 -1.27
CA MET A 527 9.33 -33.71 -0.55
C MET A 527 10.05 -34.50 0.56
N ALA A 528 9.38 -35.49 1.16
CA ALA A 528 9.99 -36.36 2.17
C ALA A 528 10.86 -37.49 1.58
N SER A 529 10.73 -37.79 0.28
CA SER A 529 11.35 -38.99 -0.32
C SER A 529 12.49 -38.71 -1.31
N ASN A 530 12.61 -37.51 -1.90
CA ASN A 530 13.60 -37.25 -2.96
C ASN A 530 14.28 -35.86 -2.89
N ALA A 531 15.26 -35.71 -1.99
CA ALA A 531 16.06 -34.50 -1.80
C ALA A 531 16.95 -34.07 -3.01
N CYS A 532 17.20 -34.96 -3.97
CA CYS A 532 18.17 -34.71 -5.05
C CYS A 532 17.56 -33.99 -6.27
N THR A 533 16.28 -34.23 -6.57
CA THR A 533 15.58 -33.65 -7.73
C THR A 533 15.24 -32.18 -7.48
N PHE A 534 14.95 -31.82 -6.24
CA PHE A 534 14.63 -30.45 -5.84
C PHE A 534 15.84 -29.52 -5.93
N ARG A 535 17.05 -30.01 -5.58
CA ARG A 535 18.30 -29.23 -5.70
C ARG A 535 18.55 -28.72 -7.12
N ASN A 536 18.11 -29.48 -8.14
CA ASN A 536 18.25 -29.09 -9.55
C ASN A 536 17.13 -28.13 -10.01
N LEU A 537 15.91 -28.25 -9.47
CA LEU A 537 14.79 -27.37 -9.80
C LEU A 537 14.95 -25.98 -9.15
N THR A 538 15.45 -25.93 -7.91
CA THR A 538 15.80 -24.67 -7.23
C THR A 538 16.95 -23.96 -7.94
N LEU A 539 17.93 -24.71 -8.46
CA LEU A 539 19.05 -24.16 -9.24
C LEU A 539 18.56 -23.59 -10.59
N LEU A 540 17.61 -24.25 -11.24
CA LEU A 540 17.02 -23.78 -12.51
C LEU A 540 16.22 -22.47 -12.32
N LEU A 541 15.48 -22.36 -11.21
CA LEU A 541 14.76 -21.14 -10.82
C LEU A 541 15.70 -19.96 -10.50
N ILE A 542 16.90 -20.24 -9.97
CA ILE A 542 17.94 -19.22 -9.73
C ILE A 542 18.57 -18.72 -11.05
N ILE A 543 18.72 -19.61 -12.05
CA ILE A 543 19.37 -19.28 -13.33
C ILE A 543 18.43 -18.50 -14.27
N CYS A 544 17.11 -18.64 -14.13
CA CYS A 544 16.12 -17.97 -14.99
C CYS A 544 15.62 -16.61 -14.47
N LEU A 545 16.06 -16.15 -13.29
CA LEU A 545 15.80 -14.77 -12.86
C LEU A 545 16.81 -13.85 -13.56
N PRO A 546 16.37 -12.72 -14.18
CA PRO A 546 17.32 -11.75 -14.69
C PRO A 546 18.20 -11.27 -13.53
N LEU A 547 19.52 -11.27 -13.72
CA LEU A 547 20.45 -10.59 -12.83
C LEU A 547 20.13 -9.08 -12.88
N SER A 548 19.13 -8.65 -12.13
CA SER A 548 18.90 -7.24 -11.83
C SER A 548 19.97 -6.82 -10.84
N THR A 549 20.75 -5.80 -11.20
CA THR A 549 21.72 -5.17 -10.32
C THR A 549 21.00 -4.53 -9.13
N SER A 550 20.85 -5.27 -8.03
CA SER A 550 20.43 -4.71 -6.76
C SER A 550 21.51 -3.77 -6.24
N ILE A 551 21.15 -2.65 -5.62
CA ILE A 551 22.09 -1.97 -4.73
C ILE A 551 22.39 -2.93 -3.59
N ASP A 552 23.66 -3.31 -3.49
CA ASP A 552 24.15 -4.21 -2.47
C ASP A 552 24.16 -3.44 -1.15
N PHE A 553 23.12 -3.61 -0.31
CA PHE A 553 23.10 -3.19 1.10
C PHE A 553 24.05 -4.06 1.94
N ASN A 554 25.25 -4.30 1.43
CA ASN A 554 26.23 -5.23 1.95
C ASN A 554 27.37 -4.44 2.58
N TYR A 555 27.04 -3.70 3.63
CA TYR A 555 28.01 -2.99 4.43
C TYR A 555 28.58 -3.92 5.51
N PRO A 556 29.90 -4.04 5.63
CA PRO A 556 30.50 -4.92 6.63
C PRO A 556 30.35 -4.38 8.07
N ALA A 557 30.15 -3.07 8.23
CA ALA A 557 29.87 -2.40 9.48
C ALA A 557 29.07 -1.10 9.26
N VAL A 558 28.40 -0.63 10.31
CA VAL A 558 27.67 0.65 10.33
C VAL A 558 28.11 1.49 11.52
N PHE A 559 28.47 2.75 11.28
CA PHE A 559 28.78 3.72 12.33
C PHE A 559 27.74 4.83 12.29
N ASN A 560 26.95 4.95 13.36
CA ASN A 560 25.86 5.92 13.43
C ASN A 560 26.22 7.11 14.32
N PHE A 561 25.86 8.31 13.90
CA PHE A 561 26.01 9.58 14.60
C PHE A 561 24.65 10.26 14.62
N GLY A 562 24.29 10.92 15.71
CA GLY A 562 22.94 11.44 15.79
C GLY A 562 22.50 11.98 17.12
N ASP A 563 21.21 12.26 17.18
CA ASP A 563 20.48 12.60 18.38
C ASP A 563 19.57 11.45 18.84
N SER A 564 18.49 11.79 19.56
CA SER A 564 17.55 10.83 20.13
C SER A 564 16.77 10.03 19.10
N ASN A 565 16.64 10.50 17.85
CA ASN A 565 15.98 9.76 16.77
C ASN A 565 16.73 8.48 16.37
N SER A 566 18.02 8.40 16.68
CA SER A 566 18.87 7.25 16.39
C SER A 566 19.67 6.76 17.60
N ASP A 567 19.45 7.33 18.79
CA ASP A 567 20.12 6.90 20.02
C ASP A 567 19.68 5.48 20.42
N THR A 568 20.67 4.65 20.76
CA THR A 568 20.48 3.25 21.19
C THR A 568 20.92 3.02 22.65
N GLY A 569 21.16 4.11 23.40
CA GLY A 569 21.54 4.12 24.81
C GLY A 569 22.78 4.97 25.13
N GLY A 570 23.29 5.77 24.18
CA GLY A 570 24.47 6.61 24.31
C GLY A 570 24.32 7.68 25.39
N LEU A 571 23.21 8.42 25.43
CA LEU A 571 23.00 9.43 26.49
C LEU A 571 22.92 8.78 27.88
N VAL A 572 22.09 7.74 28.00
CA VAL A 572 21.82 6.99 29.24
C VAL A 572 23.12 6.41 29.81
N ALA A 573 23.91 5.73 28.98
CA ALA A 573 25.20 5.19 29.39
C ALA A 573 26.22 6.28 29.72
N GLY A 574 26.22 7.39 28.98
CA GLY A 574 27.15 8.50 29.16
C GLY A 574 26.94 9.32 30.42
N LEU A 575 25.67 9.55 30.80
CA LEU A 575 25.30 10.32 32.00
C LEU A 575 25.05 9.46 33.24
N GLY A 576 24.99 8.14 33.09
CA GLY A 576 24.66 7.21 34.18
C GLY A 576 23.20 7.34 34.62
N GLU A 577 22.33 7.82 33.74
CA GLU A 577 20.89 7.90 33.97
C GLU A 577 20.21 6.58 33.56
N ALA A 578 18.96 6.39 33.97
CA ALA A 578 18.14 5.28 33.50
C ALA A 578 16.90 5.86 32.83
N LEU A 579 16.49 5.24 31.72
CA LEU A 579 15.21 5.53 31.10
C LEU A 579 14.14 4.69 31.82
N ASP A 580 13.08 5.32 32.31
CA ASP A 580 12.01 4.63 33.03
C ASP A 580 11.06 3.91 32.06
N PRO A 581 10.43 2.79 32.49
CA PRO A 581 9.25 2.25 31.79
C PRO A 581 8.19 3.34 31.65
N PRO A 582 7.44 3.41 30.53
CA PRO A 582 7.19 2.36 29.56
C PRO A 582 8.11 2.33 28.32
N ASN A 583 9.22 3.06 28.30
CA ASN A 583 10.14 3.02 27.15
C ASN A 583 10.65 1.60 26.87
N GLY A 584 10.71 1.21 25.59
CA GLY A 584 11.13 -0.11 25.13
C GLY A 584 10.13 -1.26 25.38
N GLN A 585 8.92 -0.99 25.89
CA GLN A 585 7.95 -2.03 26.26
C GLN A 585 7.51 -2.95 25.10
N ILE A 586 7.36 -2.43 23.87
CA ILE A 586 6.77 -3.19 22.75
C ILE A 586 7.75 -4.25 22.25
N TYR A 587 8.99 -3.85 21.95
CA TYR A 587 9.98 -4.76 21.39
C TYR A 587 10.93 -5.35 22.43
N PHE A 588 11.52 -4.51 23.28
CA PHE A 588 12.58 -4.92 24.21
C PHE A 588 12.03 -5.46 25.54
N GLN A 589 10.75 -5.24 25.82
CA GLN A 589 10.06 -5.62 27.06
C GLN A 589 10.64 -4.96 28.33
N LYS A 590 11.54 -3.99 28.15
CA LYS A 590 12.19 -3.19 29.19
C LYS A 590 12.83 -1.94 28.55
N PRO A 591 13.17 -0.92 29.35
CA PRO A 591 13.96 0.21 28.87
C PRO A 591 15.29 -0.25 28.26
N SER A 592 15.53 0.17 27.03
CA SER A 592 16.70 -0.21 26.22
C SER A 592 17.62 0.97 25.89
N GLY A 593 17.36 2.15 26.48
CA GLY A 593 18.06 3.39 26.18
C GLY A 593 17.57 4.12 24.92
N ARG A 594 16.56 3.56 24.23
CA ARG A 594 15.87 4.21 23.10
C ARG A 594 14.70 5.05 23.61
N PHE A 595 14.60 6.30 23.16
CA PHE A 595 13.53 7.23 23.54
C PHE A 595 12.25 6.95 22.73
N CYS A 596 11.71 5.74 22.89
CA CYS A 596 10.59 5.19 22.15
C CYS A 596 9.98 4.05 22.96
N ASP A 597 8.75 3.64 22.66
CA ASP A 597 8.14 2.43 23.19
C ASP A 597 8.77 1.13 22.67
N GLY A 598 9.69 1.21 21.71
CA GLY A 598 10.44 0.06 21.21
C GLY A 598 11.62 0.44 20.32
N ARG A 599 11.60 -0.01 19.05
CA ARG A 599 12.67 0.23 18.08
C ARG A 599 12.61 1.63 17.47
N VAL A 600 13.79 2.21 17.22
CA VAL A 600 13.97 3.47 16.49
C VAL A 600 14.34 3.20 15.03
N ILE A 601 14.33 4.23 14.17
CA ILE A 601 14.55 4.10 12.71
C ILE A 601 15.80 3.27 12.40
N ILE A 602 16.92 3.53 13.08
CA ILE A 602 18.19 2.83 12.84
C ILE A 602 18.06 1.32 13.07
N ASP A 603 17.28 0.86 14.05
CA ASP A 603 17.10 -0.58 14.32
C ASP A 603 16.44 -1.28 13.13
N PHE A 604 15.42 -0.67 12.53
CA PHE A 604 14.76 -1.20 11.33
C PHE A 604 15.69 -1.21 10.10
N LEU A 605 16.57 -0.21 9.98
CA LEU A 605 17.56 -0.17 8.90
C LEU A 605 18.63 -1.25 9.11
N MET A 606 19.06 -1.50 10.35
CA MET A 606 19.96 -2.62 10.68
C MET A 606 19.30 -3.98 10.38
N ASP A 607 18.03 -4.17 10.74
CA ASP A 607 17.24 -5.35 10.37
C ASP A 607 17.17 -5.51 8.85
N ALA A 608 16.96 -4.42 8.10
CA ALA A 608 16.93 -4.42 6.64
C ALA A 608 18.29 -4.77 6.02
N MET A 609 19.40 -4.42 6.65
CA MET A 609 20.76 -4.78 6.24
C MET A 609 21.21 -6.19 6.71
N ASP A 610 20.37 -6.90 7.48
CA ASP A 610 20.75 -8.20 8.10
C ASP A 610 21.97 -8.05 9.03
N LEU A 611 22.00 -6.93 9.77
CA LEU A 611 23.03 -6.60 10.73
C LEU A 611 22.46 -6.59 12.15
N PRO A 612 23.25 -6.95 13.17
CA PRO A 612 22.81 -6.83 14.55
C PRO A 612 22.54 -5.36 14.90
N PHE A 613 21.62 -5.11 15.83
CA PHE A 613 21.40 -3.76 16.35
C PHE A 613 22.70 -3.17 16.89
N LEU A 614 22.89 -1.89 16.62
CA LEU A 614 24.09 -1.20 17.04
C LEU A 614 24.07 -1.01 18.55
N ASN A 615 25.22 -1.27 19.16
CA ASN A 615 25.44 -0.94 20.56
C ASN A 615 25.89 0.51 20.69
N PRO A 616 25.43 1.20 21.73
CA PRO A 616 25.94 2.52 22.07
C PRO A 616 27.42 2.43 22.45
N TYR A 617 28.23 3.32 21.89
CA TYR A 617 29.69 3.36 22.11
C TYR A 617 30.05 3.53 23.61
N LEU A 618 29.22 4.23 24.37
CA LEU A 618 29.45 4.55 25.78
C LEU A 618 29.03 3.42 26.73
N ASP A 619 28.39 2.35 26.26
CA ASP A 619 28.06 1.23 27.12
C ASP A 619 29.28 0.33 27.36
N SER A 620 29.63 0.20 28.63
CA SER A 620 30.84 -0.46 29.09
C SER A 620 30.74 -1.99 29.19
N ILE A 621 29.51 -2.56 29.28
CA ILE A 621 29.29 -4.00 29.54
C ILE A 621 28.19 -4.61 28.64
N ALA A 622 27.68 -3.90 27.62
CA ALA A 622 26.73 -4.50 26.68
C ALA A 622 27.32 -5.71 25.94
N ALA A 623 26.62 -6.85 26.02
CA ALA A 623 26.62 -7.85 24.95
C ALA A 623 25.65 -7.34 23.87
N PRO A 624 26.00 -7.26 22.56
CA PRO A 624 27.09 -7.96 21.87
C PRO A 624 28.28 -7.09 21.38
N SER A 625 29.14 -7.70 20.57
CA SER A 625 30.33 -7.16 19.90
C SER A 625 30.15 -5.85 19.09
N PHE A 626 31.21 -5.03 18.99
CA PHE A 626 31.34 -3.91 18.05
C PHE A 626 31.82 -4.29 16.64
N ARG A 627 31.87 -5.58 16.30
CA ARG A 627 32.46 -6.10 15.05
C ARG A 627 31.74 -5.59 13.80
N ARG A 628 30.44 -5.37 13.89
CA ARG A 628 29.59 -4.84 12.82
C ARG A 628 29.32 -3.34 12.97
N GLY A 629 30.13 -2.65 13.79
CA GLY A 629 30.03 -1.22 14.05
C GLY A 629 29.42 -0.90 15.41
N CYS A 630 29.19 0.39 15.63
CA CYS A 630 28.68 0.96 16.88
C CYS A 630 27.93 2.27 16.65
N ASN A 631 27.18 2.71 17.66
CA ASN A 631 26.39 3.92 17.61
C ASN A 631 26.94 4.99 18.56
N PHE A 632 27.28 6.15 18.03
CA PHE A 632 27.77 7.32 18.77
C PHE A 632 26.67 8.35 19.05
N ALA A 633 25.46 8.15 18.51
CA ALA A 633 24.33 9.04 18.76
C ALA A 633 24.00 9.12 20.26
N ALA A 634 23.58 10.30 20.70
CA ALA A 634 23.12 10.55 22.05
C ALA A 634 21.94 11.50 22.03
N ALA A 635 20.90 11.18 22.79
CA ALA A 635 19.70 12.01 22.88
C ALA A 635 20.00 13.45 23.28
N GLY A 636 19.31 14.42 22.66
CA GLY A 636 19.50 15.85 22.90
C GLY A 636 20.76 16.46 22.28
N SER A 637 21.56 15.68 21.53
CA SER A 637 22.77 16.19 20.89
C SER A 637 22.50 17.20 19.79
N THR A 638 23.37 18.20 19.71
CA THR A 638 23.40 19.26 18.69
C THR A 638 24.59 19.07 17.75
N ILE A 639 24.50 19.64 16.55
CA ILE A 639 25.64 19.79 15.65
C ILE A 639 26.64 20.77 16.27
N LEU A 640 26.14 21.93 16.72
CA LEU A 640 26.97 22.94 17.38
C LEU A 640 27.55 22.41 18.70
N PRO A 641 28.72 22.94 19.14
CA PRO A 641 29.29 22.59 20.43
C PRO A 641 28.32 22.80 21.60
N ALA A 642 28.30 21.83 22.51
CA ALA A 642 27.46 21.90 23.70
C ALA A 642 27.86 23.09 24.59
N THR A 643 26.85 23.78 25.12
CA THR A 643 26.98 24.84 26.11
C THR A 643 26.49 24.35 27.47
N ALA A 644 26.65 25.16 28.52
CA ALA A 644 26.11 24.86 29.85
C ALA A 644 24.59 24.69 29.89
N SER A 645 23.86 25.15 28.87
CA SER A 645 22.41 24.98 28.74
C SER A 645 22.01 23.81 27.83
N SER A 646 22.97 23.07 27.28
CA SER A 646 22.69 21.93 26.40
C SER A 646 22.26 20.71 27.21
N VAL A 647 21.26 19.99 26.71
CA VAL A 647 20.74 18.77 27.34
C VAL A 647 21.76 17.63 27.25
N SER A 648 22.51 17.58 26.15
CA SER A 648 23.56 16.58 25.91
C SER A 648 24.93 17.25 25.82
N PRO A 649 25.96 16.73 26.51
CA PRO A 649 27.33 17.15 26.31
C PRO A 649 27.96 16.53 25.03
N PHE A 650 27.29 15.58 24.39
CA PHE A 650 27.83 14.78 23.29
C PHE A 650 27.45 15.38 21.92
N SER A 651 27.87 16.63 21.66
CA SER A 651 27.65 17.27 20.34
C SER A 651 28.28 16.48 19.20
N PHE A 652 27.91 16.78 17.95
CA PHE A 652 28.42 16.07 16.76
C PHE A 652 29.95 15.96 16.74
N GLY A 653 30.67 17.05 17.01
CA GLY A 653 32.14 17.04 17.10
C GLY A 653 32.68 16.08 18.18
N ILE A 654 31.98 15.92 19.30
CA ILE A 654 32.33 14.95 20.34
C ILE A 654 32.09 13.52 19.85
N GLN A 655 30.98 13.26 19.16
CA GLN A 655 30.69 11.94 18.57
C GLN A 655 31.75 11.56 17.53
N VAL A 656 32.17 12.50 16.68
CA VAL A 656 33.29 12.30 15.73
C VAL A 656 34.60 11.99 16.46
N ALA A 657 34.92 12.72 17.54
CA ALA A 657 36.11 12.45 18.35
C ALA A 657 36.05 11.08 19.06
N GLN A 658 34.88 10.64 19.50
CA GLN A 658 34.66 9.30 20.04
C GLN A 658 34.93 8.22 18.98
N PHE A 659 34.47 8.43 17.73
CA PHE A 659 34.79 7.54 16.62
C PHE A 659 36.31 7.47 16.35
N PHE A 660 37.03 8.60 16.36
CA PHE A 660 38.48 8.59 16.18
C PHE A 660 39.19 7.80 17.27
N ARG A 661 38.78 7.99 18.53
CA ARG A 661 39.31 7.23 19.66
C ARG A 661 39.01 5.73 19.51
N PHE A 662 37.79 5.38 19.11
CA PHE A 662 37.37 4.01 18.86
C PHE A 662 38.23 3.35 17.76
N LYS A 663 38.31 3.97 16.59
CA LYS A 663 39.07 3.47 15.45
C LYS A 663 40.55 3.28 15.80
N ALA A 664 41.18 4.30 16.37
CA ALA A 664 42.59 4.22 16.78
C ALA A 664 42.83 3.08 17.78
N LYS A 665 41.88 2.84 18.69
CA LYS A 665 41.99 1.75 19.65
C LYS A 665 41.81 0.38 19.00
N VAL A 666 40.90 0.24 18.05
CA VAL A 666 40.71 -0.99 17.27
C VAL A 666 41.98 -1.30 16.48
N GLU A 667 42.55 -0.32 15.78
CA GLU A 667 43.79 -0.49 15.00
C GLU A 667 44.98 -0.89 15.90
N ASP A 668 45.14 -0.26 17.08
CA ASP A 668 46.16 -0.64 18.08
C ASP A 668 46.01 -2.09 18.55
N ILE A 669 44.77 -2.56 18.76
CA ILE A 669 44.50 -3.93 19.18
C ILE A 669 44.81 -4.92 18.05
N LEU A 670 44.33 -4.65 16.83
CA LEU A 670 44.55 -5.50 15.66
C LEU A 670 46.05 -5.64 15.32
N ALA A 671 46.84 -4.58 15.53
CA ALA A 671 48.29 -4.60 15.34
C ALA A 671 49.01 -5.50 16.36
N LYS A 672 48.44 -5.71 17.55
CA LYS A 672 49.07 -6.49 18.64
C LYS A 672 48.58 -7.93 18.71
N THR A 673 47.33 -8.20 18.37
CA THR A 673 46.74 -9.54 18.53
C THR A 673 45.49 -9.75 17.68
N ARG A 674 45.28 -11.00 17.26
CA ARG A 674 44.04 -11.46 16.61
C ARG A 674 42.99 -12.02 17.56
N LYS A 675 43.26 -12.01 18.88
CA LYS A 675 42.37 -12.58 19.91
C LYS A 675 40.97 -11.92 19.91
N TYR A 676 40.87 -10.68 19.46
CA TYR A 676 39.67 -9.87 19.53
C TYR A 676 38.95 -9.69 18.19
N ASP A 677 39.37 -10.36 17.10
CA ASP A 677 38.78 -10.22 15.75
C ASP A 677 37.27 -10.52 15.71
N LYS A 678 36.78 -11.37 16.63
CA LYS A 678 35.35 -11.66 16.76
C LYS A 678 34.54 -10.54 17.44
N TYR A 679 35.21 -9.57 18.05
CA TYR A 679 34.59 -8.51 18.85
C TYR A 679 34.70 -7.12 18.24
N ILE A 680 35.70 -6.86 17.40
CA ILE A 680 35.99 -5.53 16.82
C ILE A 680 35.99 -5.57 15.28
N PRO A 681 35.76 -4.43 14.60
CA PRO A 681 35.78 -4.37 13.14
C PRO A 681 37.17 -4.72 12.58
N ALA A 682 37.21 -5.30 11.38
CA ALA A 682 38.46 -5.43 10.63
C ALA A 682 38.91 -4.05 10.11
N GLN A 683 40.20 -3.89 9.82
CA GLN A 683 40.76 -2.60 9.39
C GLN A 683 40.10 -2.07 8.11
N ASP A 684 39.82 -2.93 7.14
CA ASP A 684 39.16 -2.54 5.89
C ASP A 684 37.67 -2.22 6.05
N TYR A 685 37.06 -2.59 7.18
CA TYR A 685 35.66 -2.27 7.44
C TYR A 685 35.45 -0.76 7.59
N PHE A 686 36.41 -0.01 8.13
CA PHE A 686 36.26 1.45 8.25
C PHE A 686 36.10 2.13 6.89
N GLN A 687 36.81 1.65 5.85
CA GLN A 687 36.65 2.21 4.50
C GLN A 687 35.36 1.77 3.82
N LYS A 688 34.91 0.53 4.09
CA LYS A 688 33.73 -0.07 3.47
C LYS A 688 32.44 0.16 4.24
N ALA A 689 32.49 0.72 5.45
CA ALA A 689 31.34 0.89 6.32
C ALA A 689 30.37 1.94 5.79
N LEU A 690 29.14 1.86 6.29
CA LEU A 690 28.13 2.91 6.16
C LEU A 690 28.18 3.84 7.37
N TYR A 691 28.20 5.15 7.10
CA TYR A 691 28.21 6.20 8.10
C TYR A 691 26.86 6.91 8.06
N MET A 692 26.08 6.78 9.13
CA MET A 692 24.70 7.26 9.19
C MET A 692 24.57 8.47 10.10
N PHE A 693 23.76 9.46 9.71
CA PHE A 693 23.60 10.73 10.43
C PHE A 693 22.12 11.09 10.56
N ASP A 694 21.66 11.33 11.79
CA ASP A 694 20.33 11.89 12.10
C ASP A 694 20.48 12.92 13.23
N ILE A 695 20.81 14.17 12.85
CA ILE A 695 21.19 15.24 13.78
C ILE A 695 20.83 16.62 13.22
N GLY A 696 20.71 17.61 14.11
CA GLY A 696 20.40 19.01 13.78
C GLY A 696 19.03 19.48 14.28
N GLN A 697 18.15 18.55 14.66
CA GLN A 697 16.84 18.88 15.21
C GLN A 697 16.95 19.73 16.49
N ASN A 698 17.86 19.36 17.39
CA ASN A 698 18.05 20.04 18.67
C ASN A 698 18.65 21.44 18.52
N ASP A 699 19.47 21.69 17.49
CA ASP A 699 20.02 23.03 17.20
C ASP A 699 18.89 24.02 16.91
N LEU A 700 17.88 23.59 16.15
CA LEU A 700 16.69 24.39 15.86
C LEU A 700 15.75 24.47 17.07
N ALA A 701 15.36 23.33 17.63
CA ALA A 701 14.38 23.24 18.72
C ALA A 701 14.81 24.04 19.95
N GLY A 702 16.07 23.88 20.38
CA GLY A 702 16.62 24.62 21.51
C GLY A 702 16.71 26.13 21.26
N ALA A 703 16.98 26.54 20.02
CA ALA A 703 17.11 27.96 19.69
C ALA A 703 15.79 28.73 19.81
N PHE A 704 14.64 28.12 19.51
CA PHE A 704 13.32 28.76 19.64
C PHE A 704 12.96 29.19 21.07
N TYR A 705 13.63 28.65 22.09
CA TYR A 705 13.42 29.09 23.48
C TYR A 705 14.07 30.44 23.81
N SER A 706 15.00 30.93 22.98
CA SER A 706 15.77 32.15 23.28
C SER A 706 16.01 33.09 22.09
N LYS A 707 15.70 32.67 20.86
CA LYS A 707 15.95 33.43 19.64
C LYS A 707 14.68 33.63 18.81
N THR A 708 14.68 34.69 17.99
CA THR A 708 13.64 34.91 16.98
C THR A 708 13.85 33.99 15.77
N LEU A 709 12.81 33.82 14.95
CA LEU A 709 12.92 33.04 13.70
C LEU A 709 14.08 33.55 12.82
N ASP A 710 14.18 34.86 12.58
CA ASP A 710 15.24 35.43 11.74
C ASP A 710 16.65 35.11 12.26
N GLN A 711 16.84 35.18 13.58
CA GLN A 711 18.12 34.80 14.22
C GLN A 711 18.42 33.31 14.07
N ILE A 712 17.39 32.46 14.09
CA ILE A 712 17.53 31.01 13.88
C ILE A 712 17.90 30.74 12.42
N LEU A 713 17.16 31.32 11.47
CA LEU A 713 17.44 31.18 10.03
C LEU A 713 18.86 31.67 9.69
N ALA A 714 19.31 32.76 10.31
CA ALA A 714 20.68 33.29 10.16
C ALA A 714 21.77 32.38 10.76
N SER A 715 21.43 31.48 11.68
CA SER A 715 22.39 30.56 12.30
C SER A 715 22.59 29.24 11.54
N ILE A 716 21.68 28.89 10.63
CA ILE A 716 21.72 27.66 9.84
C ILE A 716 23.04 27.47 9.07
N PRO A 717 23.62 28.49 8.42
CA PRO A 717 24.92 28.34 7.75
C PRO A 717 26.05 27.92 8.70
N THR A 718 26.06 28.42 9.94
CA THR A 718 27.06 28.04 10.95
C THR A 718 26.85 26.60 11.41
N ILE A 719 25.60 26.18 11.60
CA ILE A 719 25.26 24.79 11.94
C ILE A 719 25.81 23.85 10.85
N LEU A 720 25.52 24.15 9.58
CA LEU A 720 25.94 23.29 8.47
C LEU A 720 27.45 23.31 8.20
N LEU A 721 28.13 24.41 8.51
CA LEU A 721 29.59 24.48 8.44
C LEU A 721 30.26 23.54 9.46
N GLU A 722 29.76 23.49 10.69
CA GLU A 722 30.25 22.55 11.71
C GLU A 722 29.94 21.09 11.31
N PHE A 723 28.77 20.84 10.72
CA PHE A 723 28.44 19.52 10.18
C PHE A 723 29.41 19.13 9.04
N GLU A 724 29.65 20.05 8.10
CA GLU A 724 30.60 19.86 7.00
C GLU A 724 31.97 19.48 7.53
N HIS A 725 32.56 20.26 8.45
CA HIS A 725 33.88 19.95 9.03
C HIS A 725 33.95 18.55 9.66
N GLY A 726 32.88 18.09 10.33
CA GLY A 726 32.84 16.74 10.88
C GLY A 726 32.78 15.65 9.81
N ILE A 727 32.04 15.87 8.71
CA ILE A 727 32.03 14.96 7.55
C ILE A 727 33.40 14.92 6.87
N GLU A 728 34.05 16.07 6.65
CA GLU A 728 35.41 16.15 6.11
C GLU A 728 36.40 15.37 6.99
N SER A 729 36.32 15.55 8.31
CA SER A 729 37.18 14.85 9.26
C SER A 729 36.95 13.32 9.24
N LEU A 730 35.71 12.86 9.08
CA LEU A 730 35.40 11.43 8.92
C LEU A 730 35.94 10.88 7.59
N TYR A 731 35.80 11.64 6.51
CA TYR A 731 36.33 11.30 5.19
C TYR A 731 37.86 11.16 5.22
N ASP A 732 38.57 12.08 5.89
CA ASP A 732 40.02 12.03 6.10
C ASP A 732 40.44 10.80 6.92
N GLN A 733 39.54 10.29 7.77
CA GLN A 733 39.70 9.03 8.48
C GLN A 733 39.24 7.79 7.68
N GLY A 734 39.05 7.93 6.37
CA GLY A 734 38.79 6.82 5.46
C GLY A 734 37.31 6.49 5.25
N ALA A 735 36.38 7.23 5.85
CA ALA A 735 34.94 7.03 5.59
C ALA A 735 34.62 7.31 4.11
N ARG A 736 33.80 6.47 3.48
CA ARG A 736 33.44 6.60 2.06
C ARG A 736 31.95 6.49 1.75
N ASN A 737 31.11 6.01 2.66
CA ASN A 737 29.68 5.89 2.40
C ASN A 737 28.90 6.67 3.47
N PHE A 738 28.39 7.84 3.11
CA PHE A 738 27.65 8.74 3.99
C PHE A 738 26.16 8.67 3.68
N TRP A 739 25.35 8.48 4.71
CA TRP A 739 23.90 8.39 4.65
C TRP A 739 23.31 9.41 5.62
N ILE A 740 22.81 10.51 5.08
CA ILE A 740 22.50 11.73 5.84
C ILE A 740 21.00 11.95 5.82
N HIS A 741 20.36 11.83 6.99
CA HIS A 741 18.97 12.21 7.19
C HIS A 741 18.85 13.72 7.41
N ASN A 742 17.84 14.33 6.80
CA ASN A 742 17.45 15.70 7.13
C ASN A 742 16.52 15.73 8.35
N THR A 743 16.24 16.92 8.89
CA THR A 743 15.42 17.07 10.10
C THR A 743 13.93 16.94 9.76
N GLY A 744 13.15 16.30 10.64
CA GLY A 744 11.70 16.17 10.50
C GLY A 744 10.90 17.48 10.65
N PRO A 745 9.55 17.42 10.54
CA PRO A 745 8.67 18.57 10.74
C PRO A 745 8.59 18.96 12.22
N LEU A 746 9.54 19.79 12.65
CA LEU A 746 9.72 20.19 14.04
C LEU A 746 8.48 20.86 14.64
N GLY A 747 7.73 21.61 13.83
CA GLY A 747 6.52 22.30 14.26
C GLY A 747 5.37 21.35 14.62
N CYS A 748 5.43 20.09 14.17
CA CYS A 748 4.42 19.09 14.45
C CYS A 748 4.68 18.28 15.74
N LEU A 749 5.77 18.54 16.45
CA LEU A 749 6.02 17.88 17.72
C LEU A 749 5.08 18.44 18.80
N PRO A 750 4.36 17.58 19.56
CA PRO A 750 3.42 18.05 20.59
C PRO A 750 4.06 19.00 21.61
N GLN A 751 5.34 18.81 21.93
CA GLN A 751 6.11 19.73 22.77
C GLN A 751 6.14 21.16 22.20
N ASN A 752 6.41 21.30 20.91
CA ASN A 752 6.51 22.60 20.25
C ASN A 752 5.14 23.24 20.06
N ILE A 753 4.12 22.44 19.74
CA ILE A 753 2.74 22.93 19.63
C ILE A 753 2.25 23.43 21.00
N ALA A 754 2.49 22.67 22.07
CA ALA A 754 2.09 23.05 23.43
C ALA A 754 2.75 24.36 23.88
N LYS A 755 4.00 24.60 23.47
CA LYS A 755 4.78 25.78 23.91
C LYS A 755 4.59 27.01 23.01
N PHE A 756 4.57 26.83 21.70
CA PHE A 756 4.64 27.91 20.71
C PHE A 756 3.38 28.01 19.83
N GLY A 757 2.49 27.02 19.90
CA GLY A 757 1.26 26.91 19.11
C GLY A 757 -0.01 27.36 19.84
N THR A 758 0.09 28.09 20.95
CA THR A 758 -1.08 28.58 21.70
C THR A 758 -1.91 29.63 20.93
N ASP A 759 -1.33 30.22 19.90
CA ASP A 759 -1.97 31.16 18.99
C ASP A 759 -2.29 30.43 17.66
N PRO A 760 -3.57 30.17 17.35
CA PRO A 760 -3.97 29.44 16.15
C PRO A 760 -3.48 30.07 14.85
N SER A 761 -3.22 31.38 14.82
CA SER A 761 -2.70 32.07 13.62
C SER A 761 -1.27 31.66 13.25
N LYS A 762 -0.56 30.99 14.16
CA LYS A 762 0.81 30.48 13.95
C LYS A 762 0.83 29.01 13.53
N LEU A 763 -0.33 28.36 13.49
CA LEU A 763 -0.45 26.96 13.10
C LEU A 763 -0.73 26.88 11.59
N ASP A 764 -0.13 25.88 10.94
CA ASP A 764 -0.49 25.51 9.57
C ASP A 764 -1.79 24.68 9.53
N GLU A 765 -2.23 24.29 8.33
CA GLU A 765 -3.46 23.52 8.11
C GLU A 765 -3.47 22.15 8.82
N LEU A 766 -2.29 21.64 9.20
CA LEU A 766 -2.15 20.39 9.93
C LEU A 766 -2.11 20.61 11.45
N GLY A 767 -2.19 21.85 11.94
CA GLY A 767 -2.08 22.17 13.36
C GLY A 767 -0.63 22.26 13.87
N CYS A 768 0.35 22.35 12.97
CA CYS A 768 1.77 22.41 13.33
C CYS A 768 2.28 23.85 13.37
N VAL A 769 3.28 24.14 14.22
CA VAL A 769 3.86 25.49 14.35
C VAL A 769 4.65 25.87 13.09
N SER A 770 4.12 26.84 12.33
CA SER A 770 4.62 27.20 11.00
C SER A 770 6.08 27.66 11.00
N SER A 771 6.49 28.46 11.99
CA SER A 771 7.86 28.99 12.10
C SER A 771 8.91 27.89 12.32
N HIS A 772 8.56 26.83 13.05
CA HIS A 772 9.45 25.69 13.29
C HIS A 772 9.61 24.87 12.01
N ASN A 773 8.49 24.58 11.32
CA ASN A 773 8.52 23.90 10.03
C ASN A 773 9.27 24.72 8.97
N GLN A 774 9.19 26.05 9.00
CA GLN A 774 9.97 26.92 8.12
C GLN A 774 11.48 26.82 8.38
N ALA A 775 11.91 26.81 9.65
CA ALA A 775 13.31 26.61 10.00
C ALA A 775 13.83 25.22 9.57
N SER A 776 13.05 24.16 9.82
CA SER A 776 13.37 22.80 9.34
C SER A 776 13.53 22.76 7.82
N ARG A 777 12.59 23.36 7.06
CA ARG A 777 12.67 23.39 5.58
C ARG A 777 13.91 24.14 5.09
N LEU A 778 14.29 25.26 5.71
CA LEU A 778 15.49 25.99 5.31
C LEU A 778 16.78 25.22 5.63
N LEU A 779 16.87 24.60 6.81
CA LEU A 779 17.99 23.74 7.18
C LEU A 779 18.13 22.59 6.17
N ASN A 780 17.02 21.91 5.88
CA ASN A 780 16.99 20.77 4.96
C ASN A 780 17.35 21.15 3.53
N LEU A 781 16.89 22.32 3.05
CA LEU A 781 17.26 22.84 1.73
C LEU A 781 18.78 23.05 1.62
N GLN A 782 19.37 23.70 2.63
CA GLN A 782 20.81 23.96 2.64
C GLN A 782 21.63 22.68 2.89
N LEU A 783 21.14 21.75 3.72
CA LEU A 783 21.76 20.44 3.93
C LEU A 783 21.80 19.61 2.65
N ARG A 784 20.72 19.62 1.85
CA ARG A 784 20.71 18.97 0.54
C ARG A 784 21.73 19.59 -0.41
N ALA A 785 21.85 20.92 -0.42
CA ALA A 785 22.86 21.62 -1.21
C ALA A 785 24.29 21.25 -0.76
N LEU A 786 24.53 21.16 0.55
CA LEU A 786 25.78 20.67 1.12
C LEU A 786 26.07 19.23 0.70
N CYS A 787 25.09 18.32 0.75
CA CYS A 787 25.28 16.94 0.29
C CYS A 787 25.71 16.89 -1.20
N LYS A 788 25.11 17.72 -2.06
CA LYS A 788 25.52 17.84 -3.47
C LYS A 788 26.93 18.42 -3.63
N LYS A 789 27.31 19.38 -2.80
CA LYS A 789 28.70 19.90 -2.74
C LYS A 789 29.66 18.77 -2.39
N LEU A 790 29.37 17.99 -1.35
CA LEU A 790 30.19 16.86 -0.91
C LEU A 790 30.31 15.77 -1.99
N GLN A 791 29.23 15.44 -2.71
CA GLN A 791 29.26 14.52 -3.86
C GLN A 791 30.23 14.99 -4.96
N GLY A 792 30.29 16.29 -5.23
CA GLY A 792 31.22 16.86 -6.21
C GLY A 792 32.65 16.97 -5.69
N GLN A 793 32.83 17.22 -4.39
CA GLN A 793 34.14 17.39 -3.75
C GLN A 793 34.86 16.05 -3.51
N TYR A 794 34.12 14.98 -3.21
CA TYR A 794 34.64 13.66 -2.85
C TYR A 794 34.16 12.58 -3.83
N PRO A 795 34.76 12.48 -5.04
CA PRO A 795 34.28 11.58 -6.09
C PRO A 795 34.46 10.08 -5.78
N ASP A 796 35.31 9.74 -4.81
CA ASP A 796 35.50 8.37 -4.31
C ASP A 796 34.59 8.03 -3.11
N ALA A 797 33.77 8.98 -2.65
CA ALA A 797 32.77 8.78 -1.62
C ALA A 797 31.35 8.75 -2.21
N ASN A 798 30.51 7.89 -1.66
CA ASN A 798 29.07 7.90 -1.89
C ASN A 798 28.40 8.72 -0.79
N VAL A 799 27.69 9.79 -1.15
CA VAL A 799 26.93 10.62 -0.22
C VAL A 799 25.45 10.55 -0.61
N THR A 800 24.63 9.99 0.27
CA THR A 800 23.19 9.83 0.08
C THR A 800 22.46 10.73 1.07
N HIS A 801 21.70 11.70 0.57
CA HIS A 801 20.78 12.51 1.37
C HIS A 801 19.41 11.84 1.41
N VAL A 802 18.76 11.79 2.57
CA VAL A 802 17.41 11.22 2.76
C VAL A 802 16.44 12.24 3.32
N ASP A 803 15.31 12.42 2.64
CA ASP A 803 14.28 13.40 2.98
C ASP A 803 13.27 12.87 4.02
N ILE A 804 13.72 12.81 5.28
CA ILE A 804 12.90 12.44 6.44
C ILE A 804 11.76 13.43 6.66
N PHE A 805 11.96 14.72 6.38
CA PHE A 805 10.92 15.74 6.51
C PHE A 805 9.67 15.38 5.71
N THR A 806 9.84 15.03 4.44
CA THR A 806 8.71 14.70 3.56
C THR A 806 8.03 13.41 4.01
N ILE A 807 8.79 12.39 4.41
CA ILE A 807 8.24 11.12 4.92
C ILE A 807 7.38 11.35 6.17
N LYS A 808 7.94 12.03 7.17
CA LYS A 808 7.25 12.32 8.45
C LYS A 808 6.06 13.28 8.25
N SER A 809 6.18 14.26 7.36
CA SER A 809 5.06 15.17 7.04
C SER A 809 3.91 14.44 6.35
N ASN A 810 4.21 13.53 5.42
CA ASN A 810 3.18 12.72 4.76
C ASN A 810 2.49 11.79 5.76
N LEU A 811 3.26 11.17 6.66
CA LEU A 811 2.72 10.36 7.75
C LEU A 811 1.72 11.17 8.59
N ILE A 812 2.09 12.37 9.02
CA ILE A 812 1.21 13.24 9.83
C ILE A 812 -0.02 13.67 9.03
N ALA A 813 0.13 14.05 7.76
CA ALA A 813 -0.98 14.54 6.94
C ALA A 813 -1.99 13.43 6.56
N ASN A 814 -1.50 12.20 6.36
CA ASN A 814 -2.31 11.07 5.90
C ASN A 814 -2.35 9.92 6.93
N TYR A 815 -2.21 10.24 8.20
CA TYR A 815 -2.05 9.28 9.30
C TYR A 815 -3.12 8.18 9.30
N SER A 816 -4.37 8.52 9.02
CA SER A 816 -5.50 7.58 8.95
C SER A 816 -5.43 6.62 7.76
N ARG A 817 -4.83 7.04 6.63
CA ARG A 817 -4.59 6.15 5.48
C ARG A 817 -3.58 5.07 5.83
N TYR A 818 -2.62 5.42 6.67
CA TYR A 818 -1.68 4.44 7.15
C TYR A 818 -2.34 3.62 8.25
N GLY A 819 -3.20 4.16 9.11
CA GLY A 819 -3.86 3.39 10.18
C GLY A 819 -3.40 3.81 11.57
N PHE A 820 -2.83 5.01 11.66
CA PHE A 820 -2.76 5.75 12.91
C PHE A 820 -4.09 6.48 13.10
N GLU A 821 -4.45 6.77 14.35
CA GLU A 821 -5.60 7.59 14.72
C GLU A 821 -5.18 8.96 15.27
N GLN A 822 -3.97 9.06 15.84
CA GLN A 822 -3.53 10.22 16.59
C GLN A 822 -2.19 10.75 16.03
N PRO A 823 -2.22 11.77 15.15
CA PRO A 823 -1.00 12.30 14.53
C PRO A 823 -0.21 13.26 15.42
N LEU A 824 -0.89 13.97 16.33
CA LEU A 824 -0.32 15.07 17.14
C LEU A 824 -0.53 14.89 18.65
N ILE A 825 -1.13 13.79 19.10
CA ILE A 825 -1.23 13.46 20.53
C ILE A 825 -0.03 12.59 20.91
N ALA A 826 0.60 12.86 22.04
CA ALA A 826 1.61 11.98 22.62
C ALA A 826 0.95 10.79 23.32
N CYS A 827 1.38 9.56 22.97
CA CYS A 827 0.89 8.33 23.60
C CYS A 827 1.28 8.25 25.08
N CYS A 828 2.55 8.50 25.41
CA CYS A 828 3.11 8.55 26.76
C CYS A 828 3.30 10.00 27.21
N GLY A 829 2.22 10.62 27.67
CA GLY A 829 2.26 11.99 28.14
C GLY A 829 1.16 12.31 29.15
N TYR A 830 1.08 13.58 29.54
CA TYR A 830 0.20 14.08 30.60
C TYR A 830 -0.50 15.37 30.18
N GLY A 831 -1.74 15.55 30.63
CA GLY A 831 -2.56 16.75 30.34
C GLY A 831 -3.77 16.48 29.44
N GLY A 832 -3.84 15.31 28.79
CA GLY A 832 -4.96 14.93 27.93
C GLY A 832 -5.01 15.64 26.56
N PRO A 833 -6.00 15.36 25.72
CA PRO A 833 -6.16 15.98 24.40
C PRO A 833 -6.18 17.51 24.47
N PRO A 834 -5.72 18.23 23.41
CA PRO A 834 -5.43 17.73 22.07
C PRO A 834 -3.96 17.31 21.83
N LEU A 835 -3.09 17.32 22.85
CA LEU A 835 -1.67 16.99 22.69
C LEU A 835 -1.16 15.94 23.66
N ASN A 836 -1.82 15.79 24.81
CA ASN A 836 -1.39 14.96 25.94
C ASN A 836 0.07 15.22 26.34
N TYR A 837 0.47 16.48 26.46
CA TYR A 837 1.85 16.85 26.79
C TYR A 837 1.91 17.96 27.84
N ASP A 838 2.81 17.79 28.83
CA ASP A 838 3.11 18.77 29.89
C ASP A 838 4.62 18.77 30.16
N SER A 839 5.28 19.91 30.00
CA SER A 839 6.74 20.02 30.16
C SER A 839 7.26 19.82 31.59
N ARG A 840 6.36 19.71 32.59
CA ARG A 840 6.73 19.56 34.01
C ARG A 840 7.00 18.10 34.41
N ILE A 841 6.57 17.14 33.60
CA ILE A 841 6.68 15.69 33.88
C ILE A 841 6.84 14.93 32.56
N THR A 842 7.82 14.01 32.48
CA THR A 842 8.10 13.26 31.26
C THR A 842 7.57 11.82 31.33
N CYS A 843 7.54 11.13 30.18
CA CYS A 843 7.12 9.74 30.09
C CYS A 843 7.84 8.84 31.12
N GLY A 844 7.07 8.02 31.84
CA GLY A 844 7.57 7.10 32.87
C GLY A 844 7.85 7.74 34.24
N GLN A 845 7.96 9.06 34.33
CA GLN A 845 8.23 9.73 35.60
C GLN A 845 7.02 9.74 36.53
N THR A 846 7.32 9.67 37.84
CA THR A 846 6.36 9.94 38.90
C THR A 846 6.70 11.25 39.61
N LYS A 847 5.76 12.20 39.65
CA LYS A 847 5.97 13.52 40.25
C LYS A 847 4.71 14.00 40.96
N VAL A 848 4.88 14.75 42.05
CA VAL A 848 3.77 15.43 42.72
C VAL A 848 3.42 16.69 41.94
N LEU A 849 2.25 16.70 41.28
CA LEU A 849 1.70 17.84 40.57
C LEU A 849 0.40 18.28 41.24
N ASN A 850 0.29 19.57 41.57
CA ASN A 850 -0.89 20.15 42.23
C ASN A 850 -1.32 19.38 43.51
N GLY A 851 -0.36 18.87 44.28
CA GLY A 851 -0.61 18.12 45.52
C GLY A 851 -0.98 16.63 45.33
N SER A 852 -1.05 16.14 44.09
CA SER A 852 -1.33 14.73 43.77
C SER A 852 -0.12 14.05 43.15
N SER A 853 0.17 12.80 43.55
CA SER A 853 1.21 11.99 42.91
C SER A 853 0.71 11.49 41.55
N VAL A 854 1.40 11.86 40.48
CA VAL A 854 1.06 11.52 39.10
C VAL A 854 2.20 10.70 38.51
N THR A 855 1.87 9.57 37.89
CA THR A 855 2.81 8.78 37.08
C THR A 855 2.39 8.86 35.62
N VAL A 856 3.29 9.29 34.73
CA VAL A 856 3.01 9.32 33.29
C VAL A 856 3.12 7.91 32.73
N LYS A 857 2.04 7.43 32.11
CA LYS A 857 1.95 6.12 31.49
C LYS A 857 1.77 6.27 29.98
N GLY A 858 2.14 5.22 29.25
CA GLY A 858 1.80 5.09 27.84
C GLY A 858 0.31 4.89 27.64
N CYS A 859 -0.16 5.21 26.45
CA CYS A 859 -1.50 4.87 25.98
C CYS A 859 -1.67 3.34 25.87
N ASN A 860 -2.92 2.88 25.70
CA ASN A 860 -3.23 1.44 25.65
C ASN A 860 -2.66 0.77 24.40
N ASP A 861 -2.75 1.44 23.25
CA ASP A 861 -2.22 0.95 21.97
C ASP A 861 -1.39 2.05 21.32
N SER A 862 -0.06 1.92 21.37
CA SER A 862 0.86 2.89 20.77
C SER A 862 0.91 2.83 19.25
N THR A 863 0.29 1.81 18.62
CA THR A 863 0.25 1.67 17.17
C THR A 863 -0.72 2.65 16.51
N GLU A 864 -1.69 3.16 17.28
CA GLU A 864 -2.63 4.21 16.86
C GLU A 864 -1.98 5.61 16.88
N TYR A 865 -0.81 5.78 17.49
CA TYR A 865 -0.18 7.08 17.73
C TYR A 865 1.08 7.26 16.90
N VAL A 866 1.23 8.43 16.27
CA VAL A 866 2.48 8.80 15.58
C VAL A 866 3.55 9.19 16.61
N ASN A 867 3.16 9.93 17.64
CA ASN A 867 4.08 10.50 18.63
C ASN A 867 4.06 9.74 19.96
N TRP A 868 5.25 9.44 20.48
CA TRP A 868 5.43 8.72 21.74
C TRP A 868 5.33 9.65 22.95
N ASP A 869 6.22 10.63 23.13
CA ASP A 869 6.39 11.35 24.40
C ASP A 869 6.32 12.88 24.30
N GLY A 870 5.89 13.38 23.15
CA GLY A 870 5.86 14.80 22.78
C GLY A 870 7.01 15.23 21.88
N ILE A 871 8.02 14.37 21.69
CA ILE A 871 9.21 14.65 20.87
C ILE A 871 9.47 13.49 19.91
N HIS A 872 9.48 12.27 20.42
CA HIS A 872 9.88 11.08 19.68
C HIS A 872 8.69 10.36 19.06
N TYR A 873 8.96 9.55 18.04
CA TYR A 873 7.94 8.76 17.34
C TYR A 873 7.79 7.39 18.00
N THR A 874 6.59 6.81 17.91
CA THR A 874 6.33 5.43 18.38
C THR A 874 7.09 4.41 17.52
N GLU A 875 7.23 3.18 18.00
CA GLU A 875 7.85 2.09 17.23
C GLU A 875 7.15 1.90 15.88
N ALA A 876 5.81 1.93 15.87
CA ALA A 876 5.01 1.81 14.67
C ALA A 876 5.30 2.94 13.66
N ALA A 877 5.38 4.19 14.14
CA ALA A 877 5.72 5.32 13.29
C ALA A 877 7.18 5.26 12.79
N ASN A 878 8.12 4.79 13.62
CA ASN A 878 9.51 4.56 13.20
C ASN A 878 9.62 3.46 12.15
N GLN A 879 8.83 2.39 12.26
CA GLN A 879 8.74 1.32 11.26
C GLN A 879 8.26 1.86 9.91
N TYR A 880 7.20 2.68 9.92
CA TYR A 880 6.70 3.34 8.71
C TYR A 880 7.78 4.25 8.09
N VAL A 881 8.43 5.09 8.89
CA VAL A 881 9.48 5.98 8.37
C VAL A 881 10.61 5.17 7.75
N ALA A 882 11.09 4.12 8.43
CA ALA A 882 12.14 3.24 7.91
C ALA A 882 11.72 2.53 6.61
N SER A 883 10.46 2.07 6.50
CA SER A 883 9.98 1.42 5.28
C SER A 883 9.96 2.38 4.08
N GLN A 884 9.58 3.65 4.30
CA GLN A 884 9.64 4.67 3.28
C GLN A 884 11.08 5.03 2.88
N VAL A 885 11.99 5.15 3.85
CA VAL A 885 13.43 5.35 3.59
C VAL A 885 13.97 4.23 2.70
N LEU A 886 13.62 2.98 3.00
CA LEU A 886 14.06 1.81 2.24
C LEU A 886 13.50 1.76 0.81
N THR A 887 12.45 2.50 0.46
CA THR A 887 12.00 2.58 -0.95
C THR A 887 13.03 3.22 -1.87
N GLY A 888 13.97 4.01 -1.31
CA GLY A 888 14.95 4.77 -2.09
C GLY A 888 14.37 5.94 -2.89
N LYS A 889 13.05 6.18 -2.83
CA LYS A 889 12.38 7.30 -3.51
C LYS A 889 12.68 8.65 -2.85
N TYR A 890 12.92 8.64 -1.54
CA TYR A 890 13.20 9.84 -0.75
C TYR A 890 14.71 10.12 -0.63
N SER A 891 15.52 9.43 -1.44
CA SER A 891 16.97 9.53 -1.40
C SER A 891 17.51 10.30 -2.60
N ASP A 892 18.60 11.04 -2.40
CA ASP A 892 19.34 11.76 -3.44
C ASP A 892 20.83 11.34 -3.35
N PRO A 893 21.34 10.52 -4.30
CA PRO A 893 20.66 10.01 -5.48
C PRO A 893 19.58 8.95 -5.14
N PRO A 894 18.51 8.81 -5.96
CA PRO A 894 17.51 7.78 -5.75
C PRO A 894 18.08 6.39 -6.05
N PHE A 895 17.59 5.39 -5.31
CA PHE A 895 17.96 3.99 -5.52
C PHE A 895 16.77 3.05 -5.73
N ALA A 896 15.58 3.61 -5.95
CA ALA A 896 14.33 2.88 -6.15
C ALA A 896 14.40 1.86 -7.31
N ASP A 897 15.15 2.16 -8.38
CA ASP A 897 15.29 1.28 -9.55
C ASP A 897 16.19 0.06 -9.32
N LYS A 898 16.79 -0.06 -8.12
CA LYS A 898 17.74 -1.12 -7.75
C LYS A 898 17.29 -1.94 -6.55
N MET A 899 15.99 -1.89 -6.21
CA MET A 899 15.37 -2.72 -5.18
C MET A 899 14.22 -3.57 -5.75
N PRO A 900 14.51 -4.79 -6.23
CA PRO A 900 13.49 -5.81 -6.32
C PRO A 900 13.36 -6.45 -4.92
N PHE A 901 12.32 -6.05 -4.17
CA PHE A 901 11.79 -6.83 -3.05
C PHE A 901 12.80 -7.29 -1.96
N LEU A 902 13.22 -6.37 -1.08
CA LEU A 902 13.98 -6.72 0.12
C LEU A 902 13.19 -7.57 1.15
N SER A 903 11.89 -7.79 0.94
CA SER A 903 11.09 -8.74 1.73
C SER A 903 11.10 -10.19 1.18
N LYS A 904 11.30 -10.41 -0.13
CA LYS A 904 11.17 -11.75 -0.74
C LYS A 904 12.45 -12.59 -0.68
N ALA A 905 13.62 -11.97 -0.82
CA ALA A 905 14.91 -12.69 -0.80
C ALA A 905 15.31 -13.21 0.60
N LYS A 906 14.93 -12.51 1.67
CA LYS A 906 15.21 -12.92 3.05
C LYS A 906 14.34 -14.09 3.52
N ILE A 907 13.08 -14.12 3.08
CA ILE A 907 12.17 -15.24 3.31
C ILE A 907 12.71 -16.50 2.62
N LEU A 908 13.17 -16.39 1.38
CA LEU A 908 13.77 -17.51 0.64
C LEU A 908 15.09 -18.01 1.27
N LYS A 909 15.95 -17.10 1.76
CA LYS A 909 17.18 -17.47 2.50
C LYS A 909 16.88 -18.15 3.85
N ARG A 910 15.87 -17.69 4.60
CA ARG A 910 15.45 -18.33 5.86
C ARG A 910 14.79 -19.70 5.62
N LEU A 911 14.04 -19.85 4.53
CA LEU A 911 13.49 -21.14 4.06
C LEU A 911 14.59 -22.17 3.74
N ILE A 912 15.71 -21.74 3.14
CA ILE A 912 16.85 -22.63 2.85
C ILE A 912 17.56 -23.09 4.14
N ILE A 913 17.74 -22.20 5.11
CA ILE A 913 18.42 -22.52 6.38
C ILE A 913 17.55 -23.43 7.26
N LEU A 914 16.22 -23.27 7.25
CA LEU A 914 15.29 -24.15 7.96
C LEU A 914 15.10 -25.52 7.28
N SER A 915 15.37 -25.63 5.97
CA SER A 915 15.42 -26.93 5.28
C SER A 915 16.72 -27.72 5.48
N SER A 916 17.68 -27.15 6.21
CA SER A 916 19.01 -27.76 6.48
C SER A 916 19.12 -28.35 7.89
N PHE A 917 18.01 -28.52 8.61
CA PHE A 917 17.93 -29.22 9.89
C PHE A 917 16.96 -30.41 9.82
#